data_AF-A0A243RG09-F1
#
_entry.id   AF-A0A243RG09-F1
#
_cell.length_a   1.000
_cell.length_b   1.000
_cell.length_c   1.000
_cell.angle_alpha   90.00
_cell.angle_beta   90.00
_cell.angle_gamma   90.00
#
_symmetry.space_group_name_H-M   'P 1'
#
loop_
_entity.id
_entity.type
_entity.pdbx_description
1 polymer ?
#
loop_
_entity_poly.entity_id
_entity_poly.type
_entity_poly.pdbx_seq_one_letter_code
_entity_poly.pdbx_strand_id
1 'polypeptide(L)'
;MHDFPPPQPQPPRTAAARPGPVRLAPLQGETNLSYLDRLADRYRLGVRDLVPALLQVGGGLFKGYRTDGEIYLNAEARARISAFSRVPEDVLGRALPAWAAQEPLAPEGVGAAGRFRFGAVVPAAGEGCRLCTAARTGRTKPARVYLQPHTRICLRHRRWMLGTHWIDGAPADTEQVDLAGLAEVVAAHRRHLDLLRHRPEAVRAFEVAHAVVVSWWAQQWSEEEQWPRRVRQLTPQGADPGWWRLLARDAVTYPETVALTSVLTDERTRQRLLADTGGHLPHTLAHVPGLVGELAQVTGRPWLVERIASTSAGPLLLWAQHCVRAAADAAVADRLWTLHMAHRPRPIARELTAYRDAAQQPEKAARGMRLHLGLRHRSDQAFTTGLAHARAYAAVHGHLAAPIHSRFDGFALGRWLSNHRKFPAMPPEHVAELEALDPWWRPPWTVMWQRFYYQARDHTRARGALRPEHGFPITSFGLGEWLYNQCTGYDTLHPAQQRLLADIGLTPEAVQTARPRRKHMATHFQRALACARSFADAHGTLVNATTDTVQDGLPLGQWLSNQRSKDRAHQLRHGSPSPRALALSAIDPWWNPPWTLEWQRSWHQAHTHVQAGHVLDTAAGFPSTTSALAAWLTAQCAQYDTLQPDQQDLLARIGITADRARGAAARPAENEADFATALGYARSYHAAHGTLAAAVDTVHDGFQLGRWLRRQRQHARDHAHRGTPPSAQTKALTAVDPWWCPPWSLAWQRAWQHIHDQVKAGHHLDADHHFRSFAPAQRSWLRTQRNHYDDLQPDQQRLLADIGLSYDSARTRPLNPYAETALAHARAYAALHHTLAVAYSTVHDGFPLGRWLNDQRQQARRETTPNARHQALTAIDPWWNPPWDLAWQRACTRARTTQTRPHGVPADVRTWIRAQHAAWDRLRPQQQQLLTDLDITPEAAARRRTSRVYPVSPGLAHARAYAALNGHLSPSADTHHDGFPLGRWLVQKRRAARQGRLSPTTTQALDTIDPWWNPPWPSIWQRTYQQAKLHQLNSQLHPPTLQKWTDRQRTRWTTLHPNQQQLLTTIDIHPG
;
A
#
# COMPACT_ATOMS: atom_id res chain seq x y z
N MET A 1 -12.62 -30.52 -54.20
CA MET A 1 -12.83 -31.79 -53.48
C MET A 1 -11.72 -31.92 -52.45
N HIS A 2 -12.12 -31.90 -51.18
CA HIS A 2 -11.39 -32.03 -49.90
C HIS A 2 -9.85 -32.06 -49.88
N ASP A 3 -9.28 -30.92 -49.49
CA ASP A 3 -7.97 -30.81 -48.84
C ASP A 3 -8.04 -31.40 -47.42
N PHE A 4 -7.20 -32.41 -47.14
CA PHE A 4 -6.91 -32.86 -45.79
C PHE A 4 -5.91 -31.89 -45.12
N PRO A 5 -6.11 -31.49 -43.86
CA PRO A 5 -5.12 -30.69 -43.15
C PRO A 5 -3.89 -31.55 -42.83
N PRO A 6 -2.68 -30.96 -42.77
CA PRO A 6 -1.47 -31.70 -42.41
C PRO A 6 -1.57 -32.21 -40.97
N PRO A 7 -0.90 -33.33 -40.63
CA PRO A 7 -0.98 -33.92 -39.30
C PRO A 7 -0.43 -32.94 -38.26
N GLN A 8 -1.19 -32.74 -37.19
CA GLN A 8 -0.74 -31.95 -36.04
C GLN A 8 0.56 -32.56 -35.46
N PRO A 9 1.55 -31.73 -35.08
CA PRO A 9 2.73 -32.23 -34.39
C PRO A 9 2.31 -32.87 -33.06
N GLN A 10 2.69 -34.13 -32.85
CA GLN A 10 2.48 -34.82 -31.58
C GLN A 10 3.19 -34.04 -30.45
N PRO A 11 2.59 -33.97 -29.25
CA PRO A 11 3.26 -33.39 -28.09
C PRO A 11 4.54 -34.18 -27.78
N PRO A 12 5.63 -33.52 -27.33
CA PRO A 12 6.88 -34.20 -27.04
C PRO A 12 6.64 -35.29 -25.98
N ARG A 13 7.03 -36.53 -26.30
CA ARG A 13 7.07 -37.66 -25.36
C ARG A 13 7.96 -37.27 -24.17
N THR A 14 7.34 -36.94 -23.03
CA THR A 14 8.04 -36.89 -21.74
C THR A 14 8.74 -38.23 -21.53
N ALA A 15 10.06 -38.21 -21.39
CA ALA A 15 10.84 -39.41 -21.04
C ALA A 15 10.24 -40.04 -19.78
N ALA A 16 9.61 -41.20 -19.93
CA ALA A 16 8.98 -41.91 -18.83
C ALA A 16 10.05 -42.20 -17.76
N ALA A 17 9.92 -41.60 -16.58
CA ALA A 17 10.80 -41.86 -15.45
C ALA A 17 10.73 -43.36 -15.14
N ARG A 18 11.88 -44.06 -15.16
CA ARG A 18 11.93 -45.48 -14.81
C ARG A 18 11.47 -45.65 -13.35
N PRO A 19 10.53 -46.57 -13.05
CA PRO A 19 10.03 -46.76 -11.70
C PRO A 19 11.14 -47.29 -10.79
N GLY A 20 11.36 -46.62 -9.65
CA GLY A 20 12.35 -47.05 -8.67
C GLY A 20 11.95 -48.37 -8.01
N PRO A 21 12.89 -49.17 -7.46
CA PRO A 21 12.60 -50.46 -6.85
C PRO A 21 11.83 -50.39 -5.52
N VAL A 22 11.79 -49.22 -4.86
CA VAL A 22 11.19 -49.08 -3.52
C VAL A 22 9.85 -48.36 -3.59
N ARG A 23 8.81 -48.99 -3.05
CA ARG A 23 7.51 -48.36 -2.78
C ARG A 23 7.51 -47.78 -1.36
N LEU A 24 7.20 -46.49 -1.22
CA LEU A 24 7.12 -45.82 0.08
C LEU A 24 5.71 -45.28 0.31
N ALA A 25 5.00 -45.77 1.33
CA ALA A 25 3.70 -45.22 1.69
C ALA A 25 3.85 -43.82 2.34
N PRO A 26 3.10 -42.80 1.87
CA PRO A 26 3.06 -41.49 2.52
C PRO A 26 2.30 -41.58 3.86
N LEU A 27 2.64 -40.71 4.80
CA LEU A 27 1.90 -40.57 6.06
C LEU A 27 0.88 -39.43 5.96
N GLN A 28 -0.27 -39.60 6.62
CA GLN A 28 -1.32 -38.58 6.64
C GLN A 28 -0.83 -37.29 7.31
N GLY A 29 -0.94 -36.17 6.59
CA GLY A 29 -0.49 -34.86 7.05
C GLY A 29 1.01 -34.61 6.92
N GLU A 30 1.76 -35.51 6.28
CA GLU A 30 3.21 -35.40 6.08
C GLU A 30 3.58 -34.29 5.10
N THR A 31 4.73 -33.63 5.33
CA THR A 31 5.27 -32.61 4.42
C THR A 31 5.86 -33.24 3.16
N ASN A 32 5.85 -32.52 2.03
CA ASN A 32 6.44 -33.03 0.79
C ASN A 32 7.93 -33.32 1.02
N LEU A 33 8.63 -32.42 1.71
CA LEU A 33 10.04 -32.59 2.04
C LEU A 33 10.31 -33.84 2.89
N SER A 34 9.47 -34.13 3.90
CA SER A 34 9.62 -35.33 4.75
C SER A 34 9.45 -36.61 3.95
N TYR A 35 8.41 -36.67 3.10
CA TYR A 35 8.18 -37.83 2.26
C TYR A 35 9.38 -38.09 1.33
N LEU A 36 9.91 -37.03 0.70
CA LEU A 36 11.07 -37.14 -0.19
C LEU A 36 12.36 -37.50 0.56
N ASP A 37 12.55 -36.99 1.78
CA ASP A 37 13.71 -37.32 2.61
C ASP A 37 13.68 -38.76 3.14
N ARG A 38 12.48 -39.28 3.43
CA ARG A 38 12.27 -40.70 3.73
C ARG A 38 12.41 -41.57 2.49
N LEU A 39 12.03 -41.08 1.31
CA LEU A 39 12.26 -41.78 0.04
C LEU A 39 13.75 -41.87 -0.25
N ALA A 40 14.50 -40.77 -0.13
CA ALA A 40 15.94 -40.74 -0.30
C ALA A 40 16.67 -41.67 0.67
N ASP A 41 16.22 -41.72 1.93
CA ASP A 41 16.74 -42.66 2.95
C ASP A 41 16.66 -44.13 2.52
N ARG A 42 15.59 -44.52 1.79
CA ARG A 42 15.43 -45.89 1.28
C ARG A 42 16.50 -46.26 0.26
N TYR A 43 17.06 -45.26 -0.41
CA TYR A 43 18.18 -45.42 -1.35
C TYR A 43 19.54 -45.11 -0.71
N ARG A 44 19.59 -44.84 0.61
CA ARG A 44 20.79 -44.38 1.33
C ARG A 44 21.40 -43.11 0.73
N LEU A 45 20.53 -42.24 0.19
CA LEU A 45 20.90 -40.94 -0.38
C LEU A 45 20.31 -39.80 0.46
N GLY A 46 20.90 -38.61 0.38
CA GLY A 46 20.28 -37.40 0.89
C GLY A 46 19.16 -36.92 -0.04
N VAL A 47 18.15 -36.24 0.51
CA VAL A 47 17.08 -35.61 -0.31
C VAL A 47 17.65 -34.62 -1.34
N ARG A 48 18.77 -33.98 -1.00
CA ARG A 48 19.50 -33.03 -1.86
C ARG A 48 20.25 -33.69 -3.01
N ASP A 49 20.39 -35.01 -2.98
CA ASP A 49 21.09 -35.79 -4.01
C ASP A 49 20.06 -36.51 -4.89
N LEU A 50 19.10 -37.22 -4.27
CA LEU A 50 18.09 -37.99 -5.00
C LEU A 50 17.15 -37.10 -5.80
N VAL A 51 16.58 -36.05 -5.19
CA VAL A 51 15.50 -35.27 -5.81
C VAL A 51 16.00 -34.45 -7.02
N PRO A 52 17.14 -33.73 -6.95
CA PRO A 52 17.64 -33.03 -8.14
C PRO A 52 18.02 -33.98 -9.27
N ALA A 53 18.58 -35.16 -8.96
CA ALA A 53 18.87 -36.19 -9.96
C ALA A 53 17.59 -36.74 -10.61
N LEU A 54 16.56 -37.04 -9.81
CA LEU A 54 15.27 -37.54 -10.30
C LEU A 54 14.55 -36.52 -11.20
N LEU A 55 14.62 -35.24 -10.84
CA LEU A 55 13.97 -34.17 -11.58
C LEU A 55 14.84 -33.62 -12.73
N GLN A 56 16.08 -34.11 -12.89
CA GLN A 56 17.06 -33.63 -13.86
C GLN A 56 17.32 -32.11 -13.75
N VAL A 57 17.34 -31.61 -12.51
CA VAL A 57 17.61 -30.20 -12.21
C VAL A 57 18.95 -30.06 -11.48
N GLY A 58 19.67 -28.97 -11.74
CA GLY A 58 20.93 -28.69 -11.03
C GLY A 58 20.73 -28.49 -9.52
N GLY A 59 21.82 -28.52 -8.75
CA GLY A 59 21.80 -28.44 -7.27
C GLY A 59 21.24 -27.14 -6.65
N GLY A 60 20.69 -26.23 -7.46
CA GLY A 60 20.05 -24.99 -7.02
C GLY A 60 18.67 -25.16 -6.36
N LEU A 61 18.01 -26.32 -6.53
CA LEU A 61 16.66 -26.58 -5.99
C LEU A 61 16.58 -26.39 -4.46
N PHE A 62 17.61 -26.81 -3.73
CA PHE A 62 17.71 -26.72 -2.26
C PHE A 62 18.68 -25.64 -1.79
N LYS A 63 18.85 -24.54 -2.54
CA LYS A 63 19.69 -23.42 -2.11
C LYS A 63 19.16 -22.85 -0.79
N GLY A 64 20.00 -22.83 0.25
CA GLY A 64 19.58 -22.41 1.59
C GLY A 64 18.77 -23.48 2.33
N TYR A 65 19.01 -24.76 2.04
CA TYR A 65 18.36 -25.90 2.69
C TYR A 65 18.29 -25.75 4.22
N ARG A 66 17.09 -25.93 4.76
CA ARG A 66 16.81 -25.98 6.19
C ARG A 66 15.82 -27.09 6.46
N THR A 67 15.96 -27.74 7.60
CA THR A 67 15.04 -28.81 7.99
C THR A 67 13.64 -28.30 8.27
N ASP A 68 13.43 -26.99 8.50
CA ASP A 68 12.11 -26.35 8.66
C ASP A 68 11.46 -25.92 7.33
N GLY A 69 12.09 -26.21 6.19
CA GLY A 69 11.56 -25.86 4.87
C GLY A 69 10.51 -26.82 4.32
N GLU A 70 9.97 -26.45 3.17
CA GLU A 70 9.05 -27.22 2.36
C GLU A 70 9.37 -27.06 0.87
N ILE A 71 9.04 -28.08 0.07
CA ILE A 71 9.22 -28.09 -1.38
C ILE A 71 7.86 -28.10 -2.10
N TYR A 72 7.71 -27.15 -3.02
CA TYR A 72 6.55 -27.05 -3.90
C TYR A 72 6.95 -27.47 -5.31
N LEU A 73 6.22 -28.43 -5.87
CA LEU A 73 6.56 -29.11 -7.12
C LEU A 73 5.56 -28.75 -8.21
N ASN A 74 6.05 -28.58 -9.45
CA ASN A 74 5.17 -28.44 -10.61
C ASN A 74 4.55 -29.81 -10.99
N ALA A 75 3.58 -29.81 -11.92
CA ALA A 75 2.87 -31.04 -12.31
C ALA A 75 3.82 -32.13 -12.86
N GLU A 76 4.78 -31.75 -13.70
CA GLU A 76 5.72 -32.71 -14.29
C GLU A 76 6.62 -33.37 -13.23
N ALA A 77 7.11 -32.59 -12.25
CA ALA A 77 7.94 -33.10 -11.18
C ALA A 77 7.17 -34.06 -10.26
N ARG A 78 5.89 -33.76 -9.98
CA ARG A 78 5.01 -34.66 -9.23
C ARG A 78 4.78 -35.98 -9.96
N ALA A 79 4.53 -35.93 -11.27
CA ALA A 79 4.36 -37.13 -12.09
C ALA A 79 5.62 -38.01 -12.07
N ARG A 80 6.80 -37.40 -12.18
CA ARG A 80 8.09 -38.12 -12.09
C ARG A 80 8.31 -38.76 -10.73
N ILE A 81 8.00 -38.05 -9.64
CA ILE A 81 8.14 -38.57 -8.27
C ILE A 81 7.12 -39.68 -7.98
N SER A 82 5.87 -39.51 -8.43
CA SER A 82 4.81 -40.53 -8.35
C SER A 82 5.22 -41.81 -9.07
N ALA A 83 5.68 -41.70 -10.32
CA ALA A 83 6.19 -42.82 -11.10
C ALA A 83 7.40 -43.50 -10.43
N PHE A 84 8.36 -42.71 -9.93
CA PHE A 84 9.55 -43.25 -9.28
C PHE A 84 9.23 -43.97 -7.95
N SER A 85 8.34 -43.42 -7.15
CA SER A 85 7.94 -43.99 -5.84
C SER A 85 6.90 -45.10 -5.93
N ARG A 86 6.33 -45.35 -7.12
CA ARG A 86 5.23 -46.31 -7.36
C ARG A 86 4.01 -46.04 -6.47
N VAL A 87 3.73 -44.77 -6.22
CA VAL A 87 2.55 -44.32 -5.48
C VAL A 87 1.78 -43.34 -6.36
N PRO A 88 0.52 -43.66 -6.74
CA PRO A 88 -0.30 -42.78 -7.55
C PRO A 88 -0.43 -41.36 -6.96
N GLU A 89 -0.54 -40.35 -7.85
CA GLU A 89 -0.61 -38.94 -7.42
C GLU A 89 -1.85 -38.62 -6.58
N ASP A 90 -2.96 -39.32 -6.78
CA ASP A 90 -4.17 -39.16 -5.97
C ASP A 90 -3.94 -39.65 -4.52
N VAL A 91 -3.14 -40.70 -4.32
CA VAL A 91 -2.77 -41.19 -2.99
C VAL A 91 -1.82 -40.21 -2.31
N LEU A 92 -0.83 -39.68 -3.04
CA LEU A 92 0.07 -38.64 -2.54
C LEU A 92 -0.69 -37.35 -2.22
N GLY A 93 -1.60 -36.92 -3.09
CA GLY A 93 -2.42 -35.73 -2.90
C GLY A 93 -3.35 -35.80 -1.70
N ARG A 94 -3.87 -36.98 -1.37
CA ARG A 94 -4.68 -37.19 -0.16
C ARG A 94 -3.86 -37.20 1.13
N ALA A 95 -2.63 -37.68 1.09
CA ALA A 95 -1.79 -37.83 2.29
C ALA A 95 -0.92 -36.60 2.58
N LEU A 96 -0.43 -35.92 1.55
CA LEU A 96 0.53 -34.82 1.61
C LEU A 96 -0.18 -33.49 1.29
N PRO A 97 -0.49 -32.64 2.29
CA PRO A 97 -1.35 -31.46 2.10
C PRO A 97 -0.84 -30.45 1.07
N ALA A 98 0.48 -30.32 0.93
CA ALA A 98 1.10 -29.38 -0.02
C ALA A 98 1.40 -30.01 -1.39
N TRP A 99 1.01 -31.26 -1.65
CA TRP A 99 1.30 -31.94 -2.91
C TRP A 99 0.68 -31.19 -4.10
N ALA A 100 -0.56 -30.74 -3.97
CA ALA A 100 -1.26 -30.00 -5.01
C ALA A 100 -0.99 -28.47 -4.99
N ALA A 101 -0.30 -27.96 -3.96
CA ALA A 101 -0.03 -26.53 -3.82
C ALA A 101 1.06 -26.09 -4.84
N GLN A 102 0.63 -25.52 -5.96
CA GLN A 102 1.52 -25.02 -7.01
C GLN A 102 1.99 -23.59 -6.67
N GLU A 103 3.30 -23.35 -6.60
CA GLU A 103 3.83 -21.99 -6.73
C GLU A 103 3.99 -21.66 -8.23
N PRO A 104 3.67 -20.43 -8.67
CA PRO A 104 3.31 -20.15 -10.05
C PRO A 104 4.44 -20.49 -11.05
N LEU A 105 4.00 -21.06 -12.17
CA LEU A 105 4.74 -21.19 -13.40
C LEU A 105 5.26 -19.80 -13.83
N ALA A 106 6.40 -19.76 -14.51
CA ALA A 106 6.76 -18.57 -15.27
C ALA A 106 5.59 -18.21 -16.22
N PRO A 107 5.41 -16.94 -16.62
CA PRO A 107 4.33 -16.52 -17.52
C PRO A 107 4.19 -17.37 -18.80
N GLU A 108 5.28 -18.05 -19.19
CA GLU A 108 5.39 -18.89 -20.39
C GLU A 108 5.10 -20.39 -20.16
N GLY A 109 4.56 -20.78 -19.01
CA GLY A 109 4.03 -22.14 -18.77
C GLY A 109 5.07 -23.24 -18.49
N VAL A 110 6.35 -23.06 -18.85
CA VAL A 110 7.44 -24.02 -18.53
C VAL A 110 8.29 -23.47 -17.38
N GLY A 111 7.78 -23.61 -16.15
CA GLY A 111 8.49 -23.22 -14.92
C GLY A 111 9.49 -24.27 -14.42
N ALA A 112 10.38 -23.88 -13.50
CA ALA A 112 11.30 -24.79 -12.81
C ALA A 112 10.57 -25.99 -12.16
N ALA A 113 11.22 -27.16 -12.08
CA ALA A 113 10.63 -28.41 -11.55
C ALA A 113 10.06 -28.28 -10.13
N GLY A 114 10.61 -27.35 -9.33
CA GLY A 114 10.05 -27.01 -8.03
C GLY A 114 10.79 -25.85 -7.39
N ARG A 115 10.29 -25.41 -6.23
CA ARG A 115 10.91 -24.37 -5.41
C ARG A 115 10.91 -24.79 -3.94
N PHE A 116 12.08 -24.66 -3.32
CA PHE A 116 12.26 -24.83 -1.89
C PHE A 116 11.99 -23.50 -1.16
N ARG A 117 11.14 -23.54 -0.14
CA ARG A 117 10.78 -22.41 0.73
C ARG A 117 11.08 -22.77 2.18
N PHE A 118 11.35 -21.77 3.00
CA PHE A 118 11.62 -21.94 4.43
C PHE A 118 11.26 -20.66 5.19
N GLY A 119 11.17 -20.76 6.51
CA GLY A 119 10.80 -19.65 7.39
C GLY A 119 9.30 -19.36 7.38
N ALA A 120 8.91 -18.10 7.58
CA ALA A 120 7.52 -17.70 7.85
C ALA A 120 6.52 -17.95 6.70
N VAL A 121 6.98 -18.32 5.51
CA VAL A 121 6.14 -18.66 4.36
C VAL A 121 5.73 -20.13 4.32
N VAL A 122 6.37 -20.99 5.14
CA VAL A 122 6.03 -22.41 5.25
C VAL A 122 5.06 -22.60 6.42
N PRO A 123 3.95 -23.34 6.25
CA PRO A 123 3.05 -23.64 7.35
C PRO A 123 3.77 -24.37 8.49
N ALA A 124 3.32 -24.17 9.73
CA ALA A 124 3.96 -24.78 10.90
C ALA A 124 4.02 -26.31 10.76
N ALA A 125 5.23 -26.85 10.79
CA ALA A 125 5.49 -28.28 10.71
C ALA A 125 6.52 -28.68 11.77
N GLY A 126 6.45 -29.93 12.19
CA GLY A 126 7.34 -30.52 13.17
C GLY A 126 7.29 -32.03 13.08
N GLU A 127 7.99 -32.72 13.97
CA GLU A 127 7.98 -34.16 13.95
C GLU A 127 6.64 -34.74 14.39
N GLY A 128 6.06 -35.61 13.56
CA GLY A 128 4.93 -36.44 13.96
C GLY A 128 5.37 -37.46 14.99
N CYS A 129 4.42 -37.98 15.79
CA CYS A 129 4.70 -38.91 16.88
C CYS A 129 5.67 -40.04 16.47
N ARG A 130 6.87 -40.07 17.10
CA ARG A 130 7.95 -40.98 16.69
C ARG A 130 7.53 -42.45 16.81
N LEU A 131 6.75 -42.77 17.85
CA LEU A 131 6.22 -44.13 18.08
C LEU A 131 5.21 -44.55 17.00
N CYS A 132 4.32 -43.64 16.58
CA CYS A 132 3.40 -43.91 15.46
C CYS A 132 4.16 -44.07 14.14
N THR A 133 5.14 -43.21 13.88
CA THR A 133 5.95 -43.27 12.66
C THR A 133 6.76 -44.55 12.60
N ALA A 134 7.40 -44.94 13.70
CA ALA A 134 8.15 -46.19 13.79
C ALA A 134 7.23 -47.40 13.57
N ALA A 135 6.07 -47.44 14.24
CA ALA A 135 5.09 -48.51 14.07
C ALA A 135 4.56 -48.62 12.63
N ARG A 136 4.37 -47.49 11.92
CA ARG A 136 3.85 -47.49 10.54
C ARG A 136 4.92 -47.74 9.48
N THR A 137 6.17 -47.39 9.74
CA THR A 137 7.24 -47.41 8.73
C THR A 137 8.30 -48.49 8.95
N GLY A 138 8.32 -49.10 10.14
CA GLY A 138 9.33 -50.06 10.58
C GLY A 138 10.72 -49.44 10.76
N ARG A 139 10.85 -48.11 10.84
CA ARG A 139 12.13 -47.40 10.96
C ARG A 139 12.09 -46.29 12.00
N THR A 140 13.26 -45.95 12.53
CA THR A 140 13.44 -44.89 13.53
C THR A 140 13.43 -43.48 12.93
N LYS A 141 13.60 -43.34 11.61
CA LYS A 141 13.58 -42.04 10.93
C LYS A 141 12.21 -41.36 11.12
N PRO A 142 12.16 -40.16 11.72
CA PRO A 142 10.91 -39.47 11.96
C PRO A 142 10.29 -38.96 10.66
N ALA A 143 9.02 -38.61 10.73
CA ALA A 143 8.29 -37.98 9.65
C ALA A 143 7.84 -36.60 10.11
N ARG A 144 8.08 -35.57 9.30
CA ARG A 144 7.59 -34.22 9.60
C ARG A 144 6.19 -34.07 9.05
N VAL A 145 5.28 -33.62 9.90
CA VAL A 145 3.87 -33.41 9.60
C VAL A 145 3.49 -31.96 9.84
N TYR A 146 2.47 -31.50 9.13
CA TYR A 146 1.87 -30.20 9.41
C TYR A 146 1.19 -30.20 10.78
N LEU A 147 1.60 -29.26 11.63
CA LEU A 147 1.15 -29.16 13.02
C LEU A 147 0.12 -28.04 13.17
N GLN A 148 -1.12 -28.38 12.84
CA GLN A 148 -2.28 -27.58 13.21
C GLN A 148 -2.57 -27.73 14.71
N PRO A 149 -3.24 -26.77 15.36
CA PRO A 149 -3.55 -26.86 16.79
C PRO A 149 -4.25 -28.16 17.24
N HIS A 150 -5.04 -28.78 16.35
CA HIS A 150 -5.74 -30.03 16.60
C HIS A 150 -4.96 -31.29 16.13
N THR A 151 -3.76 -31.15 15.57
CA THR A 151 -2.89 -32.29 15.21
C THR A 151 -1.61 -32.38 16.05
N ARG A 152 -1.43 -31.44 17.00
CA ARG A 152 -0.25 -31.38 17.88
C ARG A 152 -0.19 -32.44 18.96
N ILE A 153 -1.27 -33.16 19.25
CA ILE A 153 -1.31 -34.18 20.30
C ILE A 153 -1.54 -35.56 19.70
N CYS A 154 -0.69 -36.52 20.08
CA CYS A 154 -0.93 -37.92 19.79
C CYS A 154 -1.68 -38.55 20.95
N LEU A 155 -2.99 -38.78 20.80
CA LEU A 155 -3.81 -39.38 21.85
C LEU A 155 -3.36 -40.80 22.24
N ARG A 156 -2.85 -41.58 21.27
CA ARG A 156 -2.38 -42.95 21.50
C ARG A 156 -1.18 -43.02 22.43
N HIS A 157 -0.20 -42.14 22.21
CA HIS A 157 1.07 -42.15 22.94
C HIS A 157 1.21 -40.99 23.94
N ARG A 158 0.17 -40.16 24.07
CA ARG A 158 0.12 -38.97 24.93
C ARG A 158 1.36 -38.09 24.78
N ARG A 159 1.71 -37.78 23.52
CA ARG A 159 2.84 -36.90 23.19
C ARG A 159 2.34 -35.59 22.60
N TRP A 160 2.95 -34.49 23.02
CA TRP A 160 2.84 -33.20 22.34
C TRP A 160 3.98 -33.07 21.33
N MET A 161 3.65 -32.77 20.08
CA MET A 161 4.61 -32.58 19.00
C MET A 161 5.07 -31.13 18.98
N LEU A 162 6.37 -30.92 19.23
CA LEU A 162 6.96 -29.59 19.17
C LEU A 162 7.15 -29.19 17.70
N GLY A 163 6.91 -27.91 17.42
CA GLY A 163 7.23 -27.35 16.11
C GLY A 163 8.74 -27.30 15.90
N THR A 164 9.20 -27.36 14.65
CA THR A 164 10.61 -27.12 14.36
C THR A 164 10.92 -25.64 14.55
N HIS A 165 11.76 -25.31 15.53
CA HIS A 165 12.21 -23.95 15.79
C HIS A 165 13.68 -23.83 15.44
N TRP A 166 14.03 -22.96 14.49
CA TRP A 166 15.40 -22.80 14.03
C TRP A 166 16.04 -21.53 14.61
N ILE A 167 17.19 -21.69 15.25
CA ILE A 167 17.88 -20.68 16.05
C ILE A 167 19.36 -20.70 15.65
N ASP A 168 19.90 -19.57 15.21
CA ASP A 168 21.32 -19.37 14.85
C ASP A 168 21.94 -20.38 13.87
N GLY A 169 21.15 -20.95 12.95
CA GLY A 169 21.69 -21.90 11.98
C GLY A 169 21.36 -23.37 12.25
N ALA A 170 20.72 -23.67 13.39
CA ALA A 170 20.40 -25.03 13.80
C ALA A 170 18.96 -25.15 14.36
N PRO A 171 18.31 -26.33 14.27
CA PRO A 171 17.08 -26.57 15.00
C PRO A 171 17.35 -26.55 16.51
N ALA A 172 16.41 -26.04 17.31
CA ALA A 172 16.39 -26.25 18.74
C ALA A 172 16.15 -27.76 18.97
N ASP A 173 17.08 -28.43 19.67
CA ASP A 173 17.08 -29.88 19.91
C ASP A 173 15.90 -30.32 20.79
N THR A 174 14.69 -30.32 20.24
CA THR A 174 13.49 -30.68 20.99
C THR A 174 12.35 -31.09 20.06
N GLU A 175 12.02 -32.39 20.07
CA GLU A 175 11.11 -32.96 19.08
C GLU A 175 9.71 -33.27 19.65
N GLN A 176 9.58 -33.85 20.86
CA GLN A 176 8.29 -34.23 21.47
C GLN A 176 8.31 -34.17 23.01
N VAL A 177 7.19 -33.79 23.63
CA VAL A 177 7.02 -33.70 25.10
C VAL A 177 6.05 -34.77 25.59
N ASP A 178 6.33 -35.38 26.74
CA ASP A 178 5.42 -36.31 27.42
C ASP A 178 4.25 -35.58 28.09
N LEU A 179 3.02 -36.05 27.86
CA LEU A 179 1.81 -35.54 28.50
C LEU A 179 1.25 -36.49 29.57
N ALA A 180 1.97 -37.55 29.95
CA ALA A 180 1.49 -38.51 30.94
C ALA A 180 1.03 -37.85 32.25
N GLY A 181 1.73 -36.80 32.71
CA GLY A 181 1.40 -36.03 33.92
C GLY A 181 0.37 -34.91 33.73
N LEU A 182 -0.19 -34.71 32.53
CA LEU A 182 -1.08 -33.60 32.17
C LEU A 182 -2.40 -34.09 31.54
N ALA A 183 -3.22 -34.77 32.33
CA ALA A 183 -4.51 -35.28 31.88
C ALA A 183 -5.45 -34.17 31.37
N GLU A 184 -5.33 -32.95 31.91
CA GLU A 184 -6.12 -31.80 31.49
C GLU A 184 -5.88 -31.39 30.04
N VAL A 185 -4.65 -31.56 29.53
CA VAL A 185 -4.29 -31.24 28.13
C VAL A 185 -4.96 -32.24 27.18
N VAL A 186 -5.00 -33.52 27.56
CA VAL A 186 -5.67 -34.58 26.80
C VAL A 186 -7.19 -34.37 26.79
N ALA A 187 -7.77 -34.00 27.94
CA ALA A 187 -9.21 -33.69 28.03
C ALA A 187 -9.58 -32.47 27.18
N ALA A 188 -8.77 -31.41 27.23
CA ALA A 188 -8.94 -30.24 26.37
C ALA A 188 -8.83 -30.60 24.88
N HIS A 189 -7.91 -31.47 24.50
CA HIS A 189 -7.78 -31.91 23.11
C HIS A 189 -9.04 -32.62 22.60
N ARG A 190 -9.65 -33.50 23.40
CA ARG A 190 -10.92 -34.15 23.03
C ARG A 190 -12.04 -33.12 22.83
N ARG A 191 -12.15 -32.13 23.71
CA ARG A 191 -13.11 -31.03 23.56
C ARG A 191 -12.84 -30.21 22.29
N HIS A 192 -11.59 -29.94 21.97
CA HIS A 192 -11.23 -29.21 20.76
C HIS A 192 -11.65 -29.96 19.49
N LEU A 193 -11.37 -31.27 19.42
CA LEU A 193 -11.84 -32.09 18.30
C LEU A 193 -13.36 -32.10 18.21
N ASP A 194 -14.06 -32.13 19.34
CA ASP A 194 -15.52 -32.06 19.35
C ASP A 194 -16.06 -30.71 18.85
N LEU A 195 -15.46 -29.60 19.28
CA LEU A 195 -15.79 -28.25 18.79
C LEU A 195 -15.59 -28.15 17.27
N LEU A 196 -14.46 -28.64 16.75
CA LEU A 196 -14.17 -28.59 15.32
C LEU A 196 -15.16 -29.40 14.48
N ARG A 197 -15.74 -30.47 15.04
CA ARG A 197 -16.79 -31.26 14.36
C ARG A 197 -18.11 -30.52 14.27
N HIS A 198 -18.49 -29.78 15.30
CA HIS A 198 -19.82 -29.16 15.40
C HIS A 198 -19.84 -27.67 15.03
N ARG A 199 -18.69 -26.99 15.07
CA ARG A 199 -18.57 -25.54 14.89
C ARG A 199 -17.43 -25.24 13.90
N PRO A 200 -17.71 -24.98 12.61
CA PRO A 200 -16.67 -24.72 11.62
C PRO A 200 -15.85 -23.45 11.94
N GLU A 201 -16.44 -22.48 12.65
CA GLU A 201 -15.78 -21.25 13.08
C GLU A 201 -14.72 -21.48 14.17
N ALA A 202 -14.72 -22.65 14.83
CA ALA A 202 -13.80 -22.96 15.92
C ALA A 202 -12.33 -22.89 15.50
N VAL A 203 -12.00 -23.13 14.22
CA VAL A 203 -10.64 -22.95 13.69
C VAL A 203 -10.18 -21.50 13.86
N ARG A 204 -11.02 -20.54 13.43
CA ARG A 204 -10.70 -19.10 13.49
C ARG A 204 -10.80 -18.57 14.92
N ALA A 205 -11.78 -19.05 15.68
CA ALA A 205 -11.93 -18.73 17.09
C ALA A 205 -10.73 -19.19 17.92
N PHE A 206 -10.14 -20.36 17.61
CA PHE A 206 -8.94 -20.85 18.26
C PHE A 206 -7.75 -19.91 18.07
N GLU A 207 -7.60 -19.32 16.87
CA GLU A 207 -6.54 -18.33 16.65
C GLU A 207 -6.71 -17.11 17.56
N VAL A 208 -7.93 -16.57 17.67
CA VAL A 208 -8.25 -15.45 18.58
C VAL A 208 -7.98 -15.83 20.02
N ALA A 209 -8.49 -16.98 20.47
CA ALA A 209 -8.27 -17.49 21.81
C ALA A 209 -6.76 -17.67 22.12
N HIS A 210 -5.98 -18.20 21.17
CA HIS A 210 -4.55 -18.38 21.33
C HIS A 210 -3.84 -17.04 21.49
N ALA A 211 -4.20 -16.03 20.70
CA ALA A 211 -3.70 -14.68 20.85
C ALA A 211 -4.02 -14.07 22.23
N VAL A 212 -5.25 -14.27 22.73
CA VAL A 212 -5.66 -13.82 24.07
C VAL A 212 -4.82 -14.49 25.14
N VAL A 213 -4.74 -15.82 25.14
CA VAL A 213 -4.03 -16.56 26.18
C VAL A 213 -2.52 -16.29 26.16
N VAL A 214 -1.91 -16.14 24.98
CA VAL A 214 -0.50 -15.74 24.89
C VAL A 214 -0.29 -14.32 25.41
N SER A 215 -1.25 -13.41 25.21
CA SER A 215 -1.16 -12.06 25.79
C SER A 215 -1.22 -12.07 27.32
N TRP A 216 -2.01 -12.98 27.91
CA TRP A 216 -2.07 -13.19 29.36
C TRP A 216 -0.81 -13.87 29.91
N TRP A 217 -0.28 -14.87 29.18
CA TRP A 217 0.98 -15.52 29.51
C TRP A 217 2.15 -14.53 29.67
N ALA A 218 2.16 -13.47 28.86
CA ALA A 218 3.19 -12.45 28.90
C ALA A 218 3.13 -11.53 30.15
N GLN A 219 1.98 -11.45 30.84
CA GLN A 219 1.79 -10.53 31.97
C GLN A 219 2.46 -11.00 33.27
N GLN A 220 2.74 -12.30 33.41
CA GLN A 220 3.38 -12.90 34.60
C GLN A 220 2.70 -12.51 35.93
N TRP A 221 1.41 -12.81 36.06
CA TRP A 221 0.66 -12.56 37.30
C TRP A 221 1.16 -13.40 38.47
N SER A 222 1.18 -12.81 39.67
CA SER A 222 1.60 -13.49 40.91
C SER A 222 0.65 -14.62 41.34
N GLU A 223 -0.65 -14.46 41.06
CA GLU A 223 -1.72 -15.39 41.40
C GLU A 223 -1.80 -16.59 40.43
N GLU A 224 -1.02 -16.57 39.35
CA GLU A 224 -1.00 -17.63 38.35
C GLU A 224 -0.14 -18.82 38.82
N GLU A 225 -0.80 -19.84 39.34
CA GLU A 225 -0.13 -21.06 39.82
C GLU A 225 -0.15 -22.23 38.82
N GLN A 226 -1.18 -22.29 37.96
CA GLN A 226 -1.42 -23.46 37.10
C GLN A 226 -0.36 -23.58 36.01
N TRP A 227 -0.05 -22.48 35.32
CA TRP A 227 0.94 -22.46 34.25
C TRP A 227 2.35 -22.78 34.71
N PRO A 228 2.91 -22.13 35.77
CA PRO A 228 4.21 -22.53 36.32
C PRO A 228 4.27 -24.00 36.75
N ARG A 229 3.18 -24.54 37.34
CA ARG A 229 3.10 -25.95 37.73
C ARG A 229 3.24 -26.88 36.51
N ARG A 230 2.50 -26.61 35.43
CA ARG A 230 2.60 -27.42 34.20
C ARG A 230 3.97 -27.28 33.53
N VAL A 231 4.58 -26.08 33.52
CA VAL A 231 5.96 -25.89 33.02
C VAL A 231 6.93 -26.80 33.78
N ARG A 232 6.87 -26.81 35.12
CA ARG A 232 7.72 -27.69 35.95
C ARG A 232 7.54 -29.17 35.62
N GLN A 233 6.30 -29.60 35.38
CA GLN A 233 5.99 -31.00 35.01
C GLN A 233 6.50 -31.38 33.61
N LEU A 234 6.59 -30.42 32.69
CA LEU A 234 7.07 -30.66 31.32
C LEU A 234 8.57 -30.46 31.13
N THR A 235 9.24 -29.79 32.07
CA THR A 235 10.67 -29.47 31.96
C THR A 235 11.50 -30.72 32.28
N PRO A 236 12.32 -31.23 31.35
CA PRO A 236 13.22 -32.34 31.62
C PRO A 236 14.26 -31.98 32.69
N GLN A 237 14.75 -32.99 33.42
CA GLN A 237 15.83 -32.79 34.39
C GLN A 237 17.08 -32.21 33.71
N GLY A 238 17.69 -31.20 34.35
CA GLY A 238 18.90 -30.53 33.87
C GLY A 238 18.69 -29.52 32.73
N ALA A 239 17.45 -29.32 32.28
CA ALA A 239 17.17 -28.37 31.21
C ALA A 239 16.91 -26.95 31.73
N ASP A 240 17.26 -25.93 30.94
CA ASP A 240 17.06 -24.52 31.29
C ASP A 240 15.56 -24.20 31.46
N PRO A 241 15.10 -23.81 32.68
CA PRO A 241 13.71 -23.51 32.95
C PRO A 241 13.14 -22.36 32.11
N GLY A 242 13.94 -21.32 31.82
CA GLY A 242 13.49 -20.17 31.02
C GLY A 242 13.33 -20.54 29.54
N TRP A 243 14.25 -21.36 29.03
CA TRP A 243 14.17 -21.93 27.69
C TRP A 243 12.93 -22.82 27.52
N TRP A 244 12.69 -23.72 28.48
CA TRP A 244 11.55 -24.63 28.45
C TRP A 244 10.21 -23.94 28.66
N ARG A 245 10.16 -22.89 29.47
CA ARG A 245 8.97 -22.04 29.62
C ARG A 245 8.50 -21.50 28.26
N LEU A 246 9.42 -21.09 27.38
CA LEU A 246 9.10 -20.60 26.04
C LEU A 246 8.72 -21.72 25.07
N LEU A 247 9.49 -22.82 25.05
CA LEU A 247 9.22 -23.96 24.18
C LEU A 247 7.88 -24.65 24.47
N ALA A 248 7.56 -24.84 25.74
CA ALA A 248 6.36 -25.56 26.17
C ALA A 248 5.10 -24.67 26.25
N ARG A 249 5.20 -23.36 25.98
CA ARG A 249 4.09 -22.40 26.13
C ARG A 249 2.79 -22.93 25.54
N ASP A 250 2.80 -23.25 24.24
CA ASP A 250 1.58 -23.67 23.54
C ASP A 250 0.97 -24.96 24.11
N ALA A 251 1.78 -25.85 24.69
CA ALA A 251 1.31 -27.08 25.36
C ALA A 251 0.70 -26.77 26.72
N VAL A 252 1.37 -25.90 27.49
CA VAL A 252 0.96 -25.47 28.84
C VAL A 252 -0.35 -24.69 28.81
N THR A 253 -0.51 -23.80 27.83
CA THR A 253 -1.67 -22.90 27.71
C THR A 253 -2.80 -23.49 26.87
N TYR A 254 -2.62 -24.71 26.33
CA TYR A 254 -3.59 -25.36 25.46
C TYR A 254 -4.97 -25.53 26.11
N PRO A 255 -5.09 -25.97 27.38
CA PRO A 255 -6.39 -26.13 28.03
C PRO A 255 -7.19 -24.83 28.07
N GLU A 256 -6.55 -23.71 28.45
CA GLU A 256 -7.19 -22.40 28.50
C GLU A 256 -7.55 -21.90 27.10
N THR A 257 -6.71 -22.18 26.09
CA THR A 257 -6.99 -21.76 24.71
C THR A 257 -8.22 -22.46 24.15
N VAL A 258 -8.38 -23.77 24.42
CA VAL A 258 -9.57 -24.52 24.02
C VAL A 258 -10.81 -24.04 24.79
N ALA A 259 -10.69 -23.80 26.10
CA ALA A 259 -11.79 -23.29 26.91
C ALA A 259 -12.29 -21.92 26.40
N LEU A 260 -11.36 -21.00 26.10
CA LEU A 260 -11.71 -19.72 25.47
C LEU A 260 -12.34 -19.93 24.11
N THR A 261 -11.83 -20.84 23.28
CA THR A 261 -12.43 -21.15 21.97
C THR A 261 -13.90 -21.55 22.13
N SER A 262 -14.24 -22.38 23.12
CA SER A 262 -15.64 -22.74 23.41
C SER A 262 -16.49 -21.51 23.73
N VAL A 263 -16.02 -20.65 24.64
CA VAL A 263 -16.73 -19.42 25.06
C VAL A 263 -16.92 -18.45 23.90
N LEU A 264 -15.86 -18.20 23.11
CA LEU A 264 -15.94 -17.28 21.97
C LEU A 264 -16.88 -17.78 20.86
N THR A 265 -17.03 -19.10 20.69
CA THR A 265 -17.97 -19.68 19.71
C THR A 265 -19.39 -19.86 20.24
N ASP A 266 -19.61 -19.61 21.54
CA ASP A 266 -20.92 -19.81 22.15
C ASP A 266 -21.83 -18.59 21.92
N GLU A 267 -22.99 -18.88 21.34
CA GLU A 267 -23.99 -17.87 21.01
C GLU A 267 -24.60 -17.25 22.26
N ARG A 268 -24.75 -18.00 23.35
CA ARG A 268 -25.30 -17.47 24.61
C ARG A 268 -24.35 -16.46 25.24
N THR A 269 -23.05 -16.72 25.17
CA THR A 269 -22.02 -15.76 25.58
C THR A 269 -22.12 -14.46 24.78
N ARG A 270 -22.26 -14.57 23.45
CA ARG A 270 -22.41 -13.39 22.58
C ARG A 270 -23.66 -12.57 22.91
N GLN A 271 -24.79 -13.22 23.17
CA GLN A 271 -26.04 -12.54 23.56
C GLN A 271 -25.91 -11.83 24.91
N ARG A 272 -25.30 -12.47 25.90
CA ARG A 272 -25.01 -11.85 27.21
C ARG A 272 -24.09 -10.64 27.07
N LEU A 273 -23.05 -10.74 26.24
CA LEU A 273 -22.17 -9.62 25.92
C LEU A 273 -22.94 -8.42 25.35
N LEU A 274 -23.86 -8.66 24.41
CA LEU A 274 -24.66 -7.58 23.81
C LEU A 274 -25.63 -6.94 24.82
N ALA A 275 -26.15 -7.74 25.76
CA ALA A 275 -26.98 -7.24 26.85
C ALA A 275 -26.15 -6.38 27.83
N ASP A 276 -24.97 -6.84 28.23
CA ASP A 276 -24.05 -6.10 29.10
C ASP A 276 -23.70 -4.71 28.54
N THR A 277 -23.50 -4.62 27.22
CA THR A 277 -23.10 -3.35 26.59
C THR A 277 -24.27 -2.46 26.19
N GLY A 278 -25.51 -2.96 26.19
CA GLY A 278 -26.67 -2.24 25.67
C GLY A 278 -26.50 -1.80 24.20
N GLY A 279 -25.70 -2.53 23.41
CA GLY A 279 -25.37 -2.16 22.02
C GLY A 279 -24.28 -1.09 21.87
N HIS A 280 -23.72 -0.56 22.96
CA HIS A 280 -22.60 0.37 22.91
C HIS A 280 -21.24 -0.34 22.77
N LEU A 281 -20.26 0.32 22.13
CA LEU A 281 -18.92 -0.24 22.00
C LEU A 281 -18.18 -0.23 23.34
N PRO A 282 -17.74 -1.39 23.87
CA PRO A 282 -17.01 -1.43 25.14
C PRO A 282 -15.64 -0.76 24.98
N HIS A 283 -15.32 0.16 25.89
CA HIS A 283 -14.00 0.78 25.97
C HIS A 283 -12.99 -0.08 26.74
N THR A 284 -13.48 -0.82 27.74
CA THR A 284 -12.71 -1.80 28.54
C THR A 284 -13.54 -3.06 28.75
N LEU A 285 -12.89 -4.14 29.17
CA LEU A 285 -13.60 -5.40 29.49
C LEU A 285 -14.53 -5.29 30.72
N ALA A 286 -14.40 -4.26 31.55
CA ALA A 286 -15.34 -3.97 32.64
C ALA A 286 -16.78 -3.72 32.15
N HIS A 287 -16.96 -3.35 30.87
CA HIS A 287 -18.29 -3.18 30.26
C HIS A 287 -18.91 -4.49 29.75
N VAL A 288 -18.21 -5.63 29.89
CA VAL A 288 -18.69 -6.97 29.53
C VAL A 288 -18.47 -7.97 30.68
N PRO A 289 -18.99 -7.67 31.88
CA PRO A 289 -18.73 -8.47 33.08
C PRO A 289 -19.18 -9.94 32.95
N GLY A 290 -20.24 -10.23 32.18
CA GLY A 290 -20.71 -11.58 31.95
C GLY A 290 -19.69 -12.43 31.17
N LEU A 291 -19.07 -11.86 30.13
CA LEU A 291 -17.98 -12.51 29.40
C LEU A 291 -16.78 -12.76 30.32
N VAL A 292 -16.37 -11.75 31.07
CA VAL A 292 -15.18 -11.84 31.95
C VAL A 292 -15.39 -12.87 33.06
N GLY A 293 -16.58 -12.91 33.67
CA GLY A 293 -16.95 -13.91 34.67
C GLY A 293 -16.96 -15.33 34.11
N GLU A 294 -17.51 -15.54 32.92
CA GLU A 294 -17.51 -16.84 32.24
C GLU A 294 -16.09 -17.31 31.92
N LEU A 295 -15.22 -16.40 31.45
CA LEU A 295 -13.81 -16.70 31.21
C LEU A 295 -13.06 -17.10 32.49
N ALA A 296 -13.28 -16.38 33.60
CA ALA A 296 -12.71 -16.72 34.89
C ALA A 296 -13.17 -18.11 35.37
N GLN A 297 -14.44 -18.44 35.17
CA GLN A 297 -15.01 -19.75 35.52
C GLN A 297 -14.41 -20.89 34.67
N VAL A 298 -14.42 -20.78 33.33
CA VAL A 298 -13.95 -21.87 32.45
C VAL A 298 -12.45 -22.10 32.51
N THR A 299 -11.68 -21.07 32.89
CA THR A 299 -10.23 -21.20 33.10
C THR A 299 -9.85 -21.56 34.54
N GLY A 300 -10.81 -21.61 35.47
CA GLY A 300 -10.56 -21.88 36.89
C GLY A 300 -9.70 -20.81 37.56
N ARG A 301 -9.90 -19.53 37.21
CA ARG A 301 -9.12 -18.38 37.68
C ARG A 301 -10.06 -17.25 38.12
N PRO A 302 -10.60 -17.29 39.36
CA PRO A 302 -11.53 -16.26 39.84
C PRO A 302 -10.88 -14.87 39.88
N TRP A 303 -9.60 -14.79 40.21
CA TRP A 303 -8.82 -13.54 40.23
C TRP A 303 -8.68 -12.87 38.84
N LEU A 304 -8.97 -13.60 37.75
CA LEU A 304 -8.84 -13.07 36.39
C LEU A 304 -9.77 -11.88 36.16
N VAL A 305 -10.95 -11.89 36.80
CA VAL A 305 -11.97 -10.83 36.64
C VAL A 305 -11.39 -9.45 36.93
N GLU A 306 -10.73 -9.32 38.08
CA GLU A 306 -10.12 -8.06 38.53
C GLU A 306 -8.94 -7.66 37.64
N ARG A 307 -8.13 -8.63 37.20
CA ARG A 307 -6.91 -8.37 36.41
C ARG A 307 -7.21 -7.90 34.99
N ILE A 308 -8.30 -8.36 34.38
CA ILE A 308 -8.60 -8.02 32.98
C ILE A 308 -9.70 -6.96 32.83
N ALA A 309 -10.47 -6.63 33.87
CA ALA A 309 -11.55 -5.64 33.78
C ALA A 309 -11.09 -4.28 33.22
N SER A 310 -9.92 -3.79 33.65
CA SER A 310 -9.35 -2.53 33.15
C SER A 310 -8.70 -2.63 31.77
N THR A 311 -8.72 -3.81 31.12
CA THR A 311 -8.09 -4.01 29.82
C THR A 311 -8.85 -3.23 28.75
N SER A 312 -8.14 -2.29 28.14
CA SER A 312 -8.57 -1.32 27.13
C SER A 312 -8.04 -1.62 25.72
N ALA A 313 -7.20 -2.66 25.59
CA ALA A 313 -6.63 -3.10 24.33
C ALA A 313 -6.34 -4.60 24.33
N GLY A 314 -6.26 -5.17 23.13
CA GLY A 314 -5.90 -6.57 22.94
C GLY A 314 -6.96 -7.36 22.16
N PRO A 315 -6.65 -8.62 21.83
CA PRO A 315 -7.50 -9.44 20.96
C PRO A 315 -8.89 -9.70 21.55
N LEU A 316 -9.03 -9.82 22.89
CA LEU A 316 -10.31 -10.10 23.54
C LEU A 316 -11.27 -8.90 23.47
N LEU A 317 -10.79 -7.70 23.80
CA LEU A 317 -11.59 -6.49 23.69
C LEU A 317 -11.98 -6.19 22.24
N LEU A 318 -11.06 -6.40 21.29
CA LEU A 318 -11.37 -6.23 19.88
C LEU A 318 -12.45 -7.20 19.40
N TRP A 319 -12.37 -8.47 19.81
CA TRP A 319 -13.42 -9.43 19.55
C TRP A 319 -14.77 -8.97 20.13
N ALA A 320 -14.81 -8.51 21.38
CA ALA A 320 -16.03 -7.97 22.00
C ALA A 320 -16.60 -6.76 21.24
N GLN A 321 -15.74 -5.82 20.81
CA GLN A 321 -16.15 -4.70 19.96
C GLN A 321 -16.68 -5.16 18.60
N HIS A 322 -16.09 -6.19 18.01
CA HIS A 322 -16.59 -6.78 16.77
C HIS A 322 -17.93 -7.47 16.95
N CYS A 323 -18.21 -8.12 18.09
CA CYS A 323 -19.54 -8.65 18.41
C CYS A 323 -20.61 -7.56 18.38
N VAL A 324 -20.36 -6.41 19.03
CA VAL A 324 -21.28 -5.28 19.04
C VAL A 324 -21.48 -4.70 17.64
N ARG A 325 -20.41 -4.54 16.85
CA ARG A 325 -20.51 -4.05 15.46
C ARG A 325 -21.26 -5.02 14.57
N ALA A 326 -21.04 -6.31 14.71
CA ALA A 326 -21.70 -7.33 13.91
C ALA A 326 -23.20 -7.43 14.24
N ALA A 327 -23.61 -7.09 15.47
CA ALA A 327 -25.02 -6.98 15.82
C ALA A 327 -25.71 -5.77 15.13
N ALA A 328 -24.97 -4.67 14.90
CA ALA A 328 -25.48 -3.50 14.18
C ALA A 328 -25.42 -3.67 12.65
N ASP A 329 -24.46 -4.43 12.13
CA ASP A 329 -24.25 -4.64 10.69
C ASP A 329 -23.76 -6.08 10.43
N ALA A 330 -24.64 -6.91 9.87
CA ALA A 330 -24.34 -8.31 9.55
C ALA A 330 -23.20 -8.47 8.52
N ALA A 331 -22.93 -7.46 7.69
CA ALA A 331 -21.81 -7.48 6.74
C ALA A 331 -20.44 -7.43 7.45
N VAL A 332 -20.41 -7.13 8.74
CA VAL A 332 -19.20 -7.07 9.58
C VAL A 332 -18.90 -8.41 10.28
N ALA A 333 -19.78 -9.42 10.17
CA ALA A 333 -19.63 -10.72 10.82
C ALA A 333 -18.32 -11.44 10.44
N ASP A 334 -17.87 -11.32 9.19
CA ASP A 334 -16.59 -11.89 8.74
C ASP A 334 -15.37 -11.33 9.48
N ARG A 335 -15.49 -10.13 10.07
CA ARG A 335 -14.40 -9.49 10.82
C ARG A 335 -14.29 -9.96 12.27
N LEU A 336 -15.26 -10.72 12.78
CA LEU A 336 -15.28 -11.18 14.17
C LEU A 336 -14.02 -12.00 14.53
N TRP A 337 -13.52 -12.75 13.56
CA TRP A 337 -12.34 -13.60 13.73
C TRP A 337 -11.04 -12.98 13.19
N THR A 338 -11.05 -11.69 12.83
CA THR A 338 -9.87 -11.06 12.23
C THR A 338 -8.83 -10.65 13.28
N LEU A 339 -7.67 -11.32 13.23
CA LEU A 339 -6.51 -10.98 14.05
C LEU A 339 -5.53 -10.08 13.31
N HIS A 340 -5.39 -8.85 13.77
CA HIS A 340 -4.34 -7.95 13.31
C HIS A 340 -2.95 -8.48 13.70
N MET A 341 -1.94 -8.23 12.85
CA MET A 341 -0.56 -8.68 13.04
C MET A 341 0.04 -8.32 14.42
N ALA A 342 -0.40 -7.24 15.07
CA ALA A 342 0.12 -6.79 16.36
C ALA A 342 -0.36 -7.66 17.53
N HIS A 343 -1.49 -8.35 17.37
CA HIS A 343 -2.03 -9.26 18.36
C HIS A 343 -1.67 -10.72 18.05
N ARG A 344 -1.04 -11.00 16.90
CA ARG A 344 -0.59 -12.36 16.58
C ARG A 344 0.60 -12.73 17.47
N PRO A 345 0.55 -13.90 18.16
CA PRO A 345 1.66 -14.40 18.94
C PRO A 345 2.97 -14.40 18.16
N ARG A 346 4.06 -14.01 18.81
CA ARG A 346 5.38 -14.09 18.21
C ARG A 346 5.76 -15.57 17.99
N PRO A 347 6.50 -15.88 16.91
CA PRO A 347 7.04 -17.23 16.75
C PRO A 347 7.97 -17.56 17.91
N ILE A 348 7.79 -18.74 18.53
CA ILE A 348 8.62 -19.23 19.65
C ILE A 348 10.11 -19.13 19.34
N ALA A 349 10.52 -19.44 18.09
CA ALA A 349 11.91 -19.32 17.65
C ALA A 349 12.51 -17.91 17.88
N ARG A 350 11.72 -16.84 17.68
CA ARG A 350 12.20 -15.46 17.93
C ARG A 350 12.32 -15.14 19.41
N GLU A 351 11.39 -15.64 20.22
CA GLU A 351 11.44 -15.47 21.67
C GLU A 351 12.65 -16.20 22.25
N LEU A 352 12.96 -17.40 21.76
CA LEU A 352 14.15 -18.18 22.15
C LEU A 352 15.46 -17.52 21.73
N THR A 353 15.54 -16.96 20.51
CA THR A 353 16.70 -16.15 20.09
C THR A 353 16.90 -14.98 21.05
N ALA A 354 15.84 -14.22 21.35
CA ALA A 354 15.94 -13.07 22.24
C ALA A 354 16.34 -13.46 23.67
N TYR A 355 15.81 -14.57 24.19
CA TYR A 355 16.18 -15.11 25.49
C TYR A 355 17.68 -15.47 25.54
N ARG A 356 18.19 -16.11 24.48
CA ARG A 356 19.62 -16.44 24.36
C ARG A 356 20.50 -15.19 24.27
N ASP A 357 20.11 -14.23 23.45
CA ASP A 357 20.83 -12.96 23.30
C ASP A 357 20.91 -12.21 24.64
N ALA A 358 19.81 -12.21 25.41
CA ALA A 358 19.76 -11.60 26.74
C ALA A 358 20.66 -12.32 27.74
N ALA A 359 20.69 -13.66 27.72
CA ALA A 359 21.58 -14.46 28.55
C ALA A 359 23.07 -14.20 28.23
N GLN A 360 23.41 -13.87 26.97
CA GLN A 360 24.76 -13.55 26.54
C GLN A 360 25.18 -12.09 26.80
N GLN A 361 24.23 -11.16 27.05
CA GLN A 361 24.50 -9.73 27.26
C GLN A 361 23.69 -9.14 28.44
N PRO A 362 23.99 -9.55 29.69
CA PRO A 362 23.20 -9.18 30.87
C PRO A 362 23.15 -7.66 31.13
N GLU A 363 24.22 -6.92 30.82
CA GLU A 363 24.26 -5.46 31.01
C GLU A 363 23.35 -4.66 30.06
N LYS A 364 23.08 -5.19 28.85
CA LYS A 364 22.11 -4.60 27.92
C LYS A 364 20.67 -4.98 28.26
N ALA A 365 20.46 -6.18 28.81
CA ALA A 365 19.15 -6.61 29.32
C ALA A 365 18.67 -5.72 30.48
N ALA A 366 19.58 -5.31 31.38
CA ALA A 366 19.30 -4.41 32.50
C ALA A 366 18.87 -3.00 32.08
N ARG A 367 19.22 -2.53 30.87
CA ARG A 367 18.81 -1.23 30.31
C ARG A 367 17.39 -1.21 29.71
N GLY A 368 16.59 -2.25 29.96
CA GLY A 368 15.14 -2.21 29.70
C GLY A 368 14.75 -2.52 28.26
N MET A 369 15.30 -3.58 27.66
CA MET A 369 14.68 -4.16 26.46
C MET A 369 13.46 -5.00 26.90
N ARG A 370 12.34 -4.33 27.17
CA ARG A 370 11.04 -5.01 27.17
C ARG A 370 10.82 -5.55 25.75
N LEU A 371 10.56 -6.85 25.63
CA LEU A 371 10.41 -7.53 24.35
C LEU A 371 9.09 -7.13 23.67
N HIS A 372 9.05 -5.94 23.07
CA HIS A 372 7.89 -5.28 22.46
C HIS A 372 7.29 -6.03 21.26
N LEU A 373 6.29 -6.90 21.46
CA LEU A 373 5.03 -6.88 20.70
C LEU A 373 4.98 -6.96 19.15
N GLY A 374 6.08 -7.07 18.39
CA GLY A 374 6.05 -7.33 16.94
C GLY A 374 6.27 -6.14 15.99
N LEU A 375 7.07 -5.15 16.36
CA LEU A 375 7.40 -4.02 15.48
C LEU A 375 8.91 -3.88 15.20
N ARG A 376 9.27 -3.24 14.09
CA ARG A 376 10.67 -2.98 13.72
C ARG A 376 11.20 -1.86 14.63
N HIS A 377 12.45 -1.92 15.09
CA HIS A 377 13.12 -0.89 15.92
C HIS A 377 12.88 0.58 15.48
N ARG A 378 12.64 0.83 14.18
CA ARG A 378 12.31 2.18 13.66
C ARG A 378 10.90 2.69 14.01
N SER A 379 9.90 1.83 14.18
CA SER A 379 8.56 2.28 14.58
C SER A 379 8.46 2.62 16.06
N ASP A 380 9.29 2.00 16.91
CA ASP A 380 9.29 2.28 18.35
C ASP A 380 9.91 3.64 18.66
N GLN A 381 10.98 4.01 17.95
CA GLN A 381 11.53 5.37 18.01
C GLN A 381 10.50 6.42 17.55
N ALA A 382 9.78 6.16 16.46
CA ALA A 382 8.74 7.07 15.97
C ALA A 382 7.55 7.18 16.94
N PHE A 383 7.22 6.10 17.65
CA PHE A 383 6.21 6.15 18.71
C PHE A 383 6.70 6.98 19.90
N THR A 384 7.93 6.73 20.37
CA THR A 384 8.54 7.44 21.50
C THR A 384 8.56 8.96 21.27
N THR A 385 8.94 9.41 20.07
CA THR A 385 8.89 10.84 19.71
C THR A 385 7.46 11.39 19.77
N GLY A 386 6.49 10.67 19.17
CA GLY A 386 5.10 11.11 19.20
C GLY A 386 4.50 11.15 20.61
N LEU A 387 4.88 10.19 21.46
CA LEU A 387 4.48 10.13 22.87
C LEU A 387 5.02 11.31 23.68
N ALA A 388 6.26 11.76 23.42
CA ALA A 388 6.80 12.96 24.05
C ALA A 388 5.97 14.21 23.73
N HIS A 389 5.56 14.38 22.47
CA HIS A 389 4.66 15.48 22.09
C HIS A 389 3.24 15.31 22.66
N ALA A 390 2.74 14.07 22.77
CA ALA A 390 1.48 13.79 23.43
C ALA A 390 1.51 14.16 24.92
N ARG A 391 2.62 13.85 25.63
CA ARG A 391 2.85 14.26 27.02
C ARG A 391 2.84 15.78 27.16
N ALA A 392 3.56 16.48 26.29
CA ALA A 392 3.61 17.95 26.31
C ALA A 392 2.23 18.58 26.05
N TYR A 393 1.48 18.05 25.08
CA TYR A 393 0.11 18.49 24.82
C TYR A 393 -0.83 18.21 26.00
N ALA A 394 -0.76 17.00 26.58
CA ALA A 394 -1.55 16.63 27.75
C ALA A 394 -1.23 17.49 28.97
N ALA A 395 0.02 17.92 29.16
CA ALA A 395 0.39 18.83 30.25
C ALA A 395 -0.27 20.21 30.12
N VAL A 396 -0.48 20.71 28.89
CA VAL A 396 -1.12 22.01 28.64
C VAL A 396 -2.65 21.91 28.67
N HIS A 397 -3.22 20.87 28.07
CA HIS A 397 -4.67 20.76 27.85
C HIS A 397 -5.39 19.79 28.81
N GLY A 398 -4.65 18.98 29.56
CA GLY A 398 -5.19 17.95 30.46
C GLY A 398 -5.97 16.85 29.74
N HIS A 399 -5.72 16.65 28.43
CA HIS A 399 -6.34 15.61 27.60
C HIS A 399 -5.62 15.45 26.26
N LEU A 400 -5.96 14.40 25.49
CA LEU A 400 -5.42 14.13 24.15
C LEU A 400 -6.42 14.36 23.00
N ALA A 401 -7.55 15.05 23.23
CA ALA A 401 -8.54 15.38 22.19
C ALA A 401 -8.10 16.49 21.19
N ALA A 402 -6.90 16.35 20.59
CA ALA A 402 -6.36 17.33 19.65
C ALA A 402 -7.07 17.29 18.27
N PRO A 403 -7.33 18.46 17.62
CA PRO A 403 -7.87 18.52 16.26
C PRO A 403 -6.96 17.84 15.23
N ILE A 404 -7.49 17.19 14.20
CA ILE A 404 -6.68 16.41 13.23
C ILE A 404 -5.57 17.21 12.53
N HIS A 405 -5.80 18.51 12.28
CA HIS A 405 -4.83 19.40 11.64
C HIS A 405 -3.89 20.11 12.63
N SER A 406 -4.07 19.89 13.94
CA SER A 406 -3.23 20.54 14.96
C SER A 406 -1.79 20.06 14.87
N ARG A 407 -0.89 21.04 14.96
CA ARG A 407 0.54 20.83 15.22
C ARG A 407 0.84 21.34 16.63
N PHE A 408 1.67 20.60 17.36
CA PHE A 408 2.13 20.96 18.68
C PHE A 408 3.65 20.85 18.69
N ASP A 409 4.36 21.93 19.02
CA ASP A 409 5.82 22.06 18.89
C ASP A 409 6.36 21.60 17.52
N GLY A 410 5.71 22.05 16.45
CA GLY A 410 6.05 21.67 15.07
C GLY A 410 5.67 20.24 14.66
N PHE A 411 5.36 19.35 15.60
CA PHE A 411 4.95 17.97 15.36
C PHE A 411 3.46 17.88 15.01
N ALA A 412 3.11 17.05 14.01
CA ALA A 412 1.72 16.87 13.55
C ALA A 412 0.91 15.94 14.48
N LEU A 413 0.79 16.33 15.75
CA LEU A 413 0.19 15.52 16.83
C LEU A 413 -1.25 15.09 16.52
N GLY A 414 -2.08 16.00 15.99
CA GLY A 414 -3.47 15.68 15.65
C GLY A 414 -3.61 14.52 14.66
N ARG A 415 -2.73 14.49 13.65
CA ARG A 415 -2.68 13.41 12.66
C ARG A 415 -2.07 12.14 13.24
N TRP A 416 -1.07 12.26 14.11
CA TRP A 416 -0.46 11.12 14.80
C TRP A 416 -1.48 10.40 15.70
N LEU A 417 -2.21 11.15 16.55
CA LEU A 417 -3.29 10.62 17.37
C LEU A 417 -4.43 10.05 16.53
N SER A 418 -4.82 10.73 15.44
CA SER A 418 -5.85 10.21 14.54
C SER A 418 -5.46 8.88 13.88
N ASN A 419 -4.20 8.72 13.48
CA ASN A 419 -3.73 7.46 12.90
C ASN A 419 -3.78 6.34 13.93
N HIS A 420 -3.29 6.60 15.14
CA HIS A 420 -3.37 5.62 16.21
C HIS A 420 -4.83 5.29 16.56
N ARG A 421 -5.74 6.25 16.67
CA ARG A 421 -7.18 5.96 16.89
C ARG A 421 -7.80 5.08 15.81
N LYS A 422 -7.42 5.26 14.54
CA LYS A 422 -7.96 4.50 13.40
C LYS A 422 -7.48 3.06 13.37
N PHE A 423 -6.25 2.79 13.80
CA PHE A 423 -5.66 1.47 13.76
C PHE A 423 -5.68 0.84 15.17
N PRO A 424 -6.60 -0.11 15.45
CA PRO A 424 -6.75 -0.68 16.78
C PRO A 424 -5.49 -1.41 17.26
N ALA A 425 -4.70 -1.88 16.31
CA ALA A 425 -3.51 -2.68 16.55
C ALA A 425 -2.32 -1.84 16.98
N MET A 426 -2.18 -1.76 18.30
CA MET A 426 -1.06 -1.15 18.98
C MET A 426 -0.57 -2.11 20.06
N PRO A 427 0.74 -2.17 20.34
CA PRO A 427 1.25 -2.93 21.47
C PRO A 427 0.58 -2.45 22.78
N PRO A 428 0.16 -3.35 23.68
CA PRO A 428 -0.52 -2.98 24.92
C PRO A 428 0.24 -1.93 25.75
N GLU A 429 1.58 -1.98 25.73
CA GLU A 429 2.44 -1.00 26.40
C GLU A 429 2.26 0.43 25.88
N HIS A 430 2.16 0.60 24.56
CA HIS A 430 1.97 1.91 23.93
C HIS A 430 0.56 2.45 24.22
N VAL A 431 -0.43 1.55 24.30
CA VAL A 431 -1.78 1.91 24.73
C VAL A 431 -1.74 2.41 26.17
N ALA A 432 -1.12 1.65 27.08
CA ALA A 432 -0.98 2.03 28.49
C ALA A 432 -0.27 3.38 28.67
N GLU A 433 0.77 3.67 27.89
CA GLU A 433 1.45 4.95 27.92
C GLU A 433 0.58 6.14 27.49
N LEU A 434 -0.35 5.94 26.56
CA LEU A 434 -1.29 6.98 26.14
C LEU A 434 -2.48 7.11 27.08
N GLU A 435 -2.94 6.00 27.67
CA GLU A 435 -4.02 5.99 28.66
C GLU A 435 -3.63 6.65 29.97
N ALA A 436 -2.36 6.52 30.37
CA ALA A 436 -1.81 7.26 31.49
C ALA A 436 -1.91 8.79 31.31
N LEU A 437 -1.97 9.28 30.07
CA LEU A 437 -2.13 10.71 29.77
C LEU A 437 -3.59 11.12 29.64
N ASP A 438 -4.41 10.27 29.02
CA ASP A 438 -5.84 10.49 28.84
C ASP A 438 -6.52 9.12 28.72
N PRO A 439 -7.28 8.66 29.74
CA PRO A 439 -8.01 7.39 29.67
C PRO A 439 -8.93 7.31 28.44
N TRP A 440 -9.45 8.46 28.01
CA TRP A 440 -10.35 8.57 26.87
C TRP A 440 -9.62 8.96 25.58
N TRP A 441 -8.30 8.76 25.46
CA TRP A 441 -7.57 9.10 24.23
C TRP A 441 -8.10 8.35 23.01
N ARG A 442 -8.69 7.17 23.18
CA ARG A 442 -9.44 6.36 22.18
C ARG A 442 -10.88 6.11 22.66
N PRO A 443 -11.75 7.12 22.61
CA PRO A 443 -13.11 6.96 23.08
C PRO A 443 -13.94 6.12 22.09
N PRO A 444 -14.98 5.40 22.54
CA PRO A 444 -15.93 4.70 21.66
C PRO A 444 -16.88 5.66 20.92
N TRP A 445 -16.88 6.95 21.26
CA TRP A 445 -17.61 8.03 20.59
C TRP A 445 -16.68 8.94 19.76
N THR A 446 -17.24 9.98 19.14
CA THR A 446 -16.47 10.88 18.28
C THR A 446 -15.50 11.76 19.10
N VAL A 447 -14.29 11.99 18.59
CA VAL A 447 -13.35 12.96 19.20
C VAL A 447 -13.94 14.38 19.23
N MET A 448 -14.89 14.69 18.33
CA MET A 448 -15.62 15.95 18.36
C MET A 448 -16.45 16.10 19.63
N TRP A 449 -17.22 15.08 20.02
CA TRP A 449 -17.95 15.06 21.29
C TRP A 449 -17.00 15.27 22.47
N GLN A 450 -15.85 14.58 22.47
CA GLN A 450 -14.86 14.67 23.53
C GLN A 450 -14.27 16.10 23.66
N ARG A 451 -14.07 16.79 22.54
CA ARG A 451 -13.61 18.19 22.54
C ARG A 451 -14.63 19.14 23.16
N PHE A 452 -15.91 18.98 22.81
CA PHE A 452 -16.99 19.79 23.43
C PHE A 452 -17.14 19.48 24.93
N TYR A 453 -16.98 18.22 25.33
CA TYR A 453 -16.96 17.84 26.73
C TYR A 453 -15.82 18.54 27.49
N TYR A 454 -14.58 18.49 26.99
CA TYR A 454 -13.47 19.19 27.65
C TYR A 454 -13.66 20.71 27.65
N GLN A 455 -14.25 21.29 26.60
CA GLN A 455 -14.66 22.69 26.59
C GLN A 455 -15.69 23.01 27.69
N ALA A 456 -16.67 22.13 27.92
CA ALA A 456 -17.66 22.27 29.00
C ALA A 456 -17.02 22.09 30.40
N ARG A 457 -16.12 21.11 30.56
CA ARG A 457 -15.36 20.88 31.80
C ARG A 457 -14.53 22.11 32.17
N ASP A 458 -13.75 22.63 31.21
CA ASP A 458 -12.88 23.78 31.43
C ASP A 458 -13.71 25.05 31.65
N HIS A 459 -14.85 25.18 30.97
CA HIS A 459 -15.83 26.23 31.25
C HIS A 459 -16.34 26.17 32.70
N THR A 460 -16.71 24.98 33.17
CA THR A 460 -17.24 24.77 34.52
C THR A 460 -16.19 25.13 35.58
N ARG A 461 -14.93 24.76 35.34
CA ARG A 461 -13.79 25.13 36.20
C ARG A 461 -13.52 26.63 36.22
N ALA A 462 -13.65 27.32 35.08
CA ALA A 462 -13.31 28.73 34.96
C ALA A 462 -14.47 29.70 35.29
N ARG A 463 -15.73 29.30 35.07
CA ARG A 463 -16.91 30.17 35.10
C ARG A 463 -18.05 29.68 35.99
N GLY A 464 -17.87 28.54 36.68
CA GLY A 464 -18.84 27.99 37.62
C GLY A 464 -19.82 26.99 37.00
N ALA A 465 -20.73 26.50 37.84
CA ALA A 465 -21.63 25.38 37.52
C ALA A 465 -22.53 25.62 36.29
N LEU A 466 -22.77 24.55 35.54
CA LEU A 466 -23.73 24.54 34.43
C LEU A 466 -25.16 24.66 34.99
N ARG A 467 -25.99 25.50 34.35
CA ARG A 467 -27.39 25.76 34.73
C ARG A 467 -28.33 25.24 33.64
N PRO A 468 -28.60 23.92 33.58
CA PRO A 468 -29.48 23.33 32.56
C PRO A 468 -30.89 23.92 32.58
N GLU A 469 -31.44 24.20 33.77
CA GLU A 469 -32.76 24.78 33.99
C GLU A 469 -32.91 26.19 33.40
N HIS A 470 -31.80 26.90 33.22
CA HIS A 470 -31.72 28.22 32.59
C HIS A 470 -31.21 28.17 31.14
N GLY A 471 -30.99 26.98 30.56
CA GLY A 471 -30.51 26.81 29.19
C GLY A 471 -29.06 27.25 28.97
N PHE A 472 -28.19 27.05 29.98
CA PHE A 472 -26.75 27.29 29.93
C PHE A 472 -26.34 28.75 29.61
N PRO A 473 -26.86 29.77 30.31
CA PRO A 473 -26.75 31.18 29.90
C PRO A 473 -25.30 31.68 29.75
N ILE A 474 -24.39 31.19 30.60
CA ILE A 474 -22.99 31.63 30.66
C ILE A 474 -22.08 31.00 29.59
N THR A 475 -22.55 29.97 28.87
CA THR A 475 -21.79 29.32 27.79
C THR A 475 -21.91 30.09 26.48
N SER A 476 -21.00 29.84 25.54
CA SER A 476 -21.22 30.25 24.14
C SER A 476 -22.46 29.57 23.57
N PHE A 477 -23.06 30.15 22.53
CA PHE A 477 -24.27 29.60 21.92
C PHE A 477 -24.06 28.16 21.45
N GLY A 478 -22.99 27.88 20.70
CA GLY A 478 -22.69 26.54 20.20
C GLY A 478 -22.43 25.52 21.31
N LEU A 479 -21.75 25.92 22.39
CA LEU A 479 -21.54 25.03 23.55
C LEU A 479 -22.87 24.77 24.28
N GLY A 480 -23.71 25.79 24.44
CA GLY A 480 -25.01 25.66 25.10
C GLY A 480 -25.99 24.80 24.30
N GLU A 481 -25.98 24.92 22.98
CA GLU A 481 -26.74 24.04 22.08
C GLU A 481 -26.26 22.60 22.15
N TRP A 482 -24.93 22.39 22.13
CA TRP A 482 -24.37 21.05 22.31
C TRP A 482 -24.76 20.43 23.66
N LEU A 483 -24.65 21.18 24.77
CA LEU A 483 -25.03 20.74 26.12
C LEU A 483 -26.53 20.41 26.21
N TYR A 484 -27.38 21.24 25.62
CA TYR A 484 -28.82 20.98 25.55
C TYR A 484 -29.11 19.67 24.82
N ASN A 485 -28.49 19.44 23.66
CA ASN A 485 -28.64 18.19 22.91
C ASN A 485 -28.15 16.97 23.72
N GLN A 486 -27.13 17.13 24.58
CA GLN A 486 -26.69 16.06 25.46
C GLN A 486 -27.73 15.75 26.55
N CYS A 487 -28.42 16.77 27.06
CA CYS A 487 -29.47 16.60 28.06
C CYS A 487 -30.71 15.93 27.46
N THR A 488 -31.16 16.36 26.28
CA THR A 488 -32.35 15.77 25.64
C THR A 488 -32.13 14.37 25.09
N GLY A 489 -30.87 14.03 24.78
CA GLY A 489 -30.47 12.70 24.31
C GLY A 489 -29.82 11.83 25.39
N TYR A 490 -29.90 12.21 26.67
CA TYR A 490 -29.05 11.66 27.73
C TYR A 490 -29.13 10.13 27.86
N ASP A 491 -30.34 9.57 27.76
CA ASP A 491 -30.58 8.13 27.89
C ASP A 491 -29.97 7.30 26.75
N THR A 492 -29.69 7.94 25.61
CA THR A 492 -29.03 7.29 24.45
C THR A 492 -27.51 7.43 24.45
N LEU A 493 -26.96 8.21 25.38
CA LEU A 493 -25.52 8.40 25.50
C LEU A 493 -24.86 7.14 26.06
N HIS A 494 -23.61 6.91 25.63
CA HIS A 494 -22.80 5.84 26.19
C HIS A 494 -22.71 6.00 27.72
N PRO A 495 -22.79 4.93 28.54
CA PRO A 495 -22.77 5.04 30.01
C PRO A 495 -21.58 5.86 30.56
N ALA A 496 -20.40 5.70 29.96
CA ALA A 496 -19.26 6.54 30.31
C ALA A 496 -19.41 8.04 29.92
N GLN A 497 -20.14 8.39 28.85
CA GLN A 497 -20.48 9.79 28.55
C GLN A 497 -21.42 10.36 29.61
N GLN A 498 -22.40 9.59 30.07
CA GLN A 498 -23.29 9.98 31.16
C GLN A 498 -22.48 10.26 32.45
N ARG A 499 -21.54 9.38 32.81
CA ARG A 499 -20.63 9.62 33.95
C ARG A 499 -19.80 10.88 33.78
N LEU A 500 -19.17 11.07 32.62
CA LEU A 500 -18.40 12.29 32.33
C LEU A 500 -19.27 13.56 32.45
N LEU A 501 -20.51 13.52 31.96
CA LEU A 501 -21.45 14.64 32.10
C LEU A 501 -21.85 14.87 33.56
N ALA A 502 -22.11 13.79 34.32
CA ALA A 502 -22.39 13.88 35.75
C ALA A 502 -21.22 14.50 36.53
N ASP A 503 -19.96 14.19 36.17
CA ASP A 503 -18.75 14.77 36.79
C ASP A 503 -18.66 16.30 36.62
N ILE A 504 -19.32 16.87 35.61
CA ILE A 504 -19.40 18.33 35.39
C ILE A 504 -20.74 18.94 35.84
N GLY A 505 -21.52 18.20 36.64
CA GLY A 505 -22.77 18.65 37.25
C GLY A 505 -24.04 18.40 36.42
N LEU A 506 -23.96 17.59 35.36
CA LEU A 506 -25.12 17.15 34.58
C LEU A 506 -25.53 15.72 34.98
N THR A 507 -26.07 15.58 36.19
CA THR A 507 -26.63 14.31 36.69
C THR A 507 -27.95 13.97 35.97
N PRO A 508 -28.44 12.71 36.03
CA PRO A 508 -29.73 12.33 35.45
C PRO A 508 -30.91 13.23 35.88
N GLU A 509 -30.89 13.72 37.12
CA GLU A 509 -31.91 14.64 37.65
C GLU A 509 -31.73 16.05 37.08
N ALA A 510 -30.49 16.54 37.00
CA ALA A 510 -30.18 17.87 36.48
C ALA A 510 -30.55 17.99 34.99
N VAL A 511 -30.28 16.97 34.18
CA VAL A 511 -30.57 17.00 32.74
C VAL A 511 -32.07 17.03 32.44
N GLN A 512 -32.93 16.49 33.31
CA GLN A 512 -34.39 16.57 33.15
C GLN A 512 -34.92 18.00 33.29
N THR A 513 -34.21 18.85 34.06
CA THR A 513 -34.56 20.27 34.18
C THR A 513 -34.15 21.08 32.96
N ALA A 514 -33.35 20.50 32.03
CA ALA A 514 -32.77 21.21 30.92
C ALA A 514 -33.84 21.91 30.06
N ARG A 515 -33.69 23.22 29.92
CA ARG A 515 -34.52 24.02 29.02
C ARG A 515 -33.74 24.32 27.75
N PRO A 516 -34.40 24.33 26.57
CA PRO A 516 -33.76 24.81 25.36
C PRO A 516 -33.26 26.21 25.66
N ARG A 517 -32.00 26.50 25.31
CA ARG A 517 -31.46 27.85 25.45
C ARG A 517 -32.48 28.80 24.84
N ARG A 518 -33.10 29.66 25.67
CA ARG A 518 -34.05 30.66 25.18
C ARG A 518 -33.25 31.49 24.21
N LYS A 519 -33.52 31.23 22.94
CA LYS A 519 -32.96 31.98 21.84
C LYS A 519 -33.18 33.44 22.21
N HIS A 520 -32.11 34.18 22.40
CA HIS A 520 -32.12 35.62 22.19
C HIS A 520 -32.45 35.94 20.69
N MET A 521 -33.06 35.00 19.95
CA MET A 521 -33.55 35.12 18.57
C MET A 521 -34.96 35.70 18.52
N ALA A 522 -35.78 35.68 19.57
CA ALA A 522 -37.03 36.46 19.54
C ALA A 522 -36.69 37.95 19.58
N THR A 523 -35.87 38.36 20.54
CA THR A 523 -35.30 39.72 20.64
C THR A 523 -34.40 40.07 19.45
N HIS A 524 -33.56 39.15 18.95
CA HIS A 524 -32.75 39.43 17.75
C HIS A 524 -33.55 39.40 16.45
N PHE A 525 -34.59 38.57 16.30
CA PHE A 525 -35.47 38.61 15.12
C PHE A 525 -36.26 39.91 15.12
N GLN A 526 -36.83 40.31 16.27
CA GLN A 526 -37.51 41.61 16.38
C GLN A 526 -36.56 42.78 16.15
N ARG A 527 -35.33 42.74 16.68
CA ARG A 527 -34.29 43.76 16.42
C ARG A 527 -33.86 43.78 14.95
N ALA A 528 -33.65 42.62 14.33
CA ALA A 528 -33.31 42.53 12.92
C ALA A 528 -34.48 42.94 12.00
N LEU A 529 -35.73 42.65 12.40
CA LEU A 529 -36.92 43.07 11.71
C LEU A 529 -37.11 44.60 11.82
N ALA A 530 -36.80 45.20 12.96
CA ALA A 530 -36.74 46.65 13.12
C ALA A 530 -35.64 47.26 12.23
N CYS A 531 -34.43 46.69 12.20
CA CYS A 531 -33.36 47.12 11.29
C CYS A 531 -33.79 46.98 9.82
N ALA A 532 -34.49 45.91 9.46
CA ALA A 532 -35.04 45.70 8.12
C ALA A 532 -36.09 46.76 7.77
N ARG A 533 -36.99 47.11 8.69
CA ARG A 533 -37.96 48.21 8.52
C ARG A 533 -37.26 49.53 8.28
N SER A 534 -36.35 49.93 9.15
CA SER A 534 -35.60 51.17 9.00
C SER A 534 -34.80 51.22 7.68
N PHE A 535 -34.24 50.09 7.24
CA PHE A 535 -33.57 50.01 5.95
C PHE A 535 -34.55 50.14 4.77
N ALA A 536 -35.72 49.49 4.85
CA ALA A 536 -36.76 49.61 3.83
C ALA A 536 -37.34 51.02 3.76
N ASP A 537 -37.53 51.70 4.89
CA ASP A 537 -38.00 53.08 4.95
C ASP A 537 -36.98 54.05 4.30
N ALA A 538 -35.68 53.79 4.50
CA ALA A 538 -34.61 54.62 3.94
C ALA A 538 -34.32 54.36 2.45
N HIS A 539 -34.49 53.12 1.98
CA HIS A 539 -34.06 52.70 0.64
C HIS A 539 -35.18 52.20 -0.28
N GLY A 540 -36.41 52.12 0.23
CA GLY A 540 -37.62 51.68 -0.48
C GLY A 540 -37.72 50.17 -0.73
N THR A 541 -36.67 49.37 -0.50
CA THR A 541 -36.67 47.92 -0.70
C THR A 541 -35.62 47.22 0.17
N LEU A 542 -35.90 45.97 0.57
CA LEU A 542 -34.97 45.09 1.26
C LEU A 542 -33.97 44.38 0.33
N VAL A 543 -34.17 44.45 -0.99
CA VAL A 543 -33.32 43.73 -1.95
C VAL A 543 -31.96 44.41 -2.15
N ASN A 544 -31.89 45.73 -1.90
CA ASN A 544 -30.65 46.51 -1.98
C ASN A 544 -29.66 46.19 -0.86
N ALA A 545 -30.07 45.50 0.21
CA ALA A 545 -29.16 44.97 1.22
C ALA A 545 -28.33 43.80 0.65
N THR A 546 -27.11 44.10 0.22
CA THR A 546 -26.08 43.13 -0.22
C THR A 546 -25.45 42.43 0.98
N THR A 547 -24.78 41.28 0.77
CA THR A 547 -24.28 40.41 1.85
C THR A 547 -23.40 41.12 2.90
N ASP A 548 -22.73 42.20 2.49
CA ASP A 548 -21.87 43.08 3.27
C ASP A 548 -22.60 44.27 3.94
N THR A 549 -23.88 44.48 3.66
CA THR A 549 -24.69 45.55 4.27
C THR A 549 -24.84 45.32 5.78
N VAL A 550 -24.38 46.30 6.56
CA VAL A 550 -24.54 46.36 8.01
C VAL A 550 -25.45 47.54 8.36
N GLN A 551 -26.54 47.28 9.08
CA GLN A 551 -27.49 48.28 9.57
C GLN A 551 -27.51 48.22 11.10
N ASP A 552 -27.24 49.34 11.77
CA ASP A 552 -27.22 49.45 13.24
C ASP A 552 -26.39 48.34 13.93
N GLY A 553 -25.22 48.03 13.35
CA GLY A 553 -24.30 46.99 13.85
C GLY A 553 -24.74 45.54 13.57
N LEU A 554 -25.86 45.33 12.87
CA LEU A 554 -26.35 44.02 12.45
C LEU A 554 -26.01 43.78 10.97
N PRO A 555 -25.36 42.66 10.59
CA PRO A 555 -25.10 42.30 9.20
C PRO A 555 -26.40 41.91 8.49
N LEU A 556 -27.18 42.92 8.11
CA LEU A 556 -28.56 42.81 7.62
C LEU A 556 -28.64 42.01 6.34
N GLY A 557 -27.70 42.20 5.41
CA GLY A 557 -27.71 41.47 4.15
C GLY A 557 -27.46 39.97 4.30
N GLN A 558 -26.51 39.59 5.15
CA GLN A 558 -26.27 38.19 5.49
C GLN A 558 -27.47 37.57 6.22
N TRP A 559 -28.10 38.35 7.11
CA TRP A 559 -29.31 37.91 7.81
C TRP A 559 -30.50 37.69 6.85
N LEU A 560 -30.78 38.63 5.94
CA LEU A 560 -31.83 38.52 4.92
C LEU A 560 -31.58 37.34 3.98
N SER A 561 -30.33 37.12 3.54
CA SER A 561 -29.95 35.96 2.73
C SER A 561 -30.30 34.64 3.44
N ASN A 562 -29.96 34.54 4.73
CA ASN A 562 -30.31 33.39 5.55
C ASN A 562 -31.83 33.22 5.75
N GLN A 563 -32.62 34.31 5.82
CA GLN A 563 -34.08 34.21 5.88
C GLN A 563 -34.67 33.71 4.57
N ARG A 564 -34.20 34.20 3.41
CA ARG A 564 -34.64 33.73 2.08
C ARG A 564 -34.42 32.22 1.92
N SER A 565 -33.23 31.72 2.28
CA SER A 565 -32.92 30.29 2.21
C SER A 565 -33.81 29.44 3.11
N LYS A 566 -34.08 29.90 4.34
CA LYS A 566 -34.95 29.21 5.29
C LYS A 566 -36.40 29.18 4.84
N ASP A 567 -36.87 30.28 4.27
CA ASP A 567 -38.24 30.38 3.78
C ASP A 567 -38.47 29.51 2.54
N ARG A 568 -37.55 29.50 1.56
CA ARG A 568 -37.63 28.57 0.42
C ARG A 568 -37.68 27.10 0.87
N ALA A 569 -36.84 26.74 1.84
CA ALA A 569 -36.86 25.40 2.42
C ALA A 569 -38.14 25.09 3.20
N HIS A 570 -38.82 26.10 3.76
CA HIS A 570 -40.11 25.94 4.44
C HIS A 570 -41.26 25.79 3.44
N GLN A 571 -41.32 26.65 2.42
CA GLN A 571 -42.30 26.58 1.34
C GLN A 571 -42.24 25.23 0.61
N LEU A 572 -41.04 24.69 0.35
CA LEU A 572 -40.87 23.35 -0.23
C LEU A 572 -41.45 22.22 0.63
N ARG A 573 -41.51 22.39 1.95
CA ARG A 573 -42.01 21.36 2.89
C ARG A 573 -43.49 21.51 3.21
N HIS A 574 -44.00 22.74 3.24
CA HIS A 574 -45.32 23.05 3.79
C HIS A 574 -46.24 23.80 2.82
N GLY A 575 -45.78 24.09 1.60
CA GLY A 575 -46.56 24.76 0.55
C GLY A 575 -46.97 26.20 0.85
N SER A 576 -46.49 26.80 1.94
CA SER A 576 -46.86 28.13 2.40
C SER A 576 -45.66 28.91 2.94
N PRO A 577 -45.66 30.26 2.89
CA PRO A 577 -44.60 31.09 3.47
C PRO A 577 -44.55 30.93 4.99
N SER A 578 -43.34 30.96 5.55
CA SER A 578 -43.18 30.90 7.01
C SER A 578 -43.75 32.15 7.70
N PRO A 579 -44.17 32.08 8.99
CA PRO A 579 -44.62 33.27 9.73
C PRO A 579 -43.60 34.42 9.76
N ARG A 580 -42.31 34.10 9.68
CA ARG A 580 -41.22 35.09 9.59
C ARG A 580 -41.11 35.73 8.21
N ALA A 581 -41.40 34.96 7.16
CA ALA A 581 -41.50 35.49 5.81
C ALA A 581 -42.71 36.39 5.65
N LEU A 582 -43.86 36.05 6.23
CA LEU A 582 -45.04 36.94 6.25
C LEU A 582 -44.69 38.29 6.90
N ALA A 583 -43.95 38.29 8.01
CA ALA A 583 -43.51 39.52 8.67
C ALA A 583 -42.54 40.38 7.82
N LEU A 584 -41.73 39.75 6.96
CA LEU A 584 -40.84 40.44 6.02
C LEU A 584 -41.57 40.90 4.75
N SER A 585 -42.51 40.09 4.25
CA SER A 585 -43.38 40.43 3.11
C SER A 585 -44.31 41.60 3.42
N ALA A 586 -44.64 41.82 4.70
CA ALA A 586 -45.34 43.02 5.15
C ALA A 586 -44.48 44.30 5.08
N ILE A 587 -43.15 44.17 4.99
CA ILE A 587 -42.21 45.30 4.85
C ILE A 587 -41.90 45.53 3.36
N ASP A 588 -41.57 44.46 2.64
CA ASP A 588 -41.30 44.48 1.21
C ASP A 588 -41.86 43.18 0.60
N PRO A 589 -42.96 43.22 -0.17
CA PRO A 589 -43.54 42.03 -0.79
C PRO A 589 -42.57 41.25 -1.68
N TRP A 590 -41.57 41.93 -2.24
CA TRP A 590 -40.57 41.38 -3.15
C TRP A 590 -39.20 41.20 -2.48
N TRP A 591 -39.15 41.08 -1.14
CA TRP A 591 -37.91 40.79 -0.42
C TRP A 591 -37.30 39.42 -0.78
N ASN A 592 -38.12 38.45 -1.20
CA ASN A 592 -37.75 37.10 -1.66
C ASN A 592 -38.55 36.74 -2.93
N PRO A 593 -38.22 37.35 -4.08
CA PRO A 593 -38.97 37.12 -5.31
C PRO A 593 -38.68 35.74 -5.90
N PRO A 594 -39.58 35.20 -6.75
CA PRO A 594 -39.35 33.93 -7.46
C PRO A 594 -38.31 34.05 -8.60
N TRP A 595 -37.93 35.28 -8.98
CA TRP A 595 -36.85 35.59 -9.91
C TRP A 595 -35.56 36.04 -9.19
N THR A 596 -34.55 36.46 -9.95
CA THR A 596 -33.25 36.85 -9.38
C THR A 596 -33.34 38.16 -8.59
N LEU A 597 -32.60 38.26 -7.47
CA LEU A 597 -32.52 39.51 -6.71
C LEU A 597 -31.92 40.65 -7.54
N GLU A 598 -31.03 40.33 -8.49
CA GLU A 598 -30.47 41.29 -9.43
C GLU A 598 -31.54 41.94 -10.31
N TRP A 599 -32.49 41.16 -10.83
CA TRP A 599 -33.61 41.70 -11.60
C TRP A 599 -34.44 42.69 -10.77
N GLN A 600 -34.74 42.34 -9.52
CA GLN A 600 -35.53 43.20 -8.63
C GLN A 600 -34.80 44.50 -8.26
N ARG A 601 -33.46 44.47 -8.14
CA ARG A 601 -32.65 45.69 -7.95
C ARG A 601 -32.68 46.59 -9.18
N SER A 602 -32.50 46.02 -10.36
CA SER A 602 -32.55 46.78 -11.61
C SER A 602 -33.92 47.42 -11.85
N TRP A 603 -35.00 46.71 -11.50
CA TRP A 603 -36.34 47.28 -11.50
C TRP A 603 -36.49 48.45 -10.52
N HIS A 604 -35.99 48.32 -9.29
CA HIS A 604 -36.06 49.41 -8.30
C HIS A 604 -35.24 50.64 -8.72
N GLN A 605 -34.10 50.42 -9.39
CA GLN A 605 -33.32 51.50 -10.00
C GLN A 605 -34.12 52.22 -11.10
N ALA A 606 -34.81 51.47 -11.98
CA ALA A 606 -35.69 52.06 -12.99
C ALA A 606 -36.87 52.82 -12.37
N HIS A 607 -37.50 52.25 -11.34
CA HIS A 607 -38.61 52.87 -10.63
C HIS A 607 -38.19 54.18 -9.94
N THR A 608 -37.03 54.19 -9.26
CA THR A 608 -36.48 55.40 -8.64
C THR A 608 -36.21 56.49 -9.69
N HIS A 609 -35.72 56.10 -10.87
CA HIS A 609 -35.46 57.01 -11.98
C HIS A 609 -36.77 57.64 -12.53
N VAL A 610 -37.83 56.84 -12.64
CA VAL A 610 -39.17 57.33 -13.02
C VAL A 610 -39.76 58.24 -11.94
N GLN A 611 -39.62 57.89 -10.66
CA GLN A 611 -40.08 58.73 -9.54
C GLN A 611 -39.34 60.07 -9.46
N ALA A 612 -38.09 60.14 -9.92
CA ALA A 612 -37.33 61.38 -10.05
C ALA A 612 -37.79 62.26 -11.24
N GLY A 613 -38.82 61.86 -11.98
CA GLY A 613 -39.43 62.63 -13.08
C GLY A 613 -38.84 62.33 -14.46
N HIS A 614 -37.97 61.33 -14.59
CA HIS A 614 -37.41 60.94 -15.89
C HIS A 614 -38.34 59.99 -16.64
N VAL A 615 -38.59 60.29 -17.93
CA VAL A 615 -39.40 59.45 -18.80
C VAL A 615 -38.55 58.32 -19.39
N LEU A 616 -39.03 57.08 -19.29
CA LEU A 616 -38.44 55.92 -19.96
C LEU A 616 -38.94 55.86 -21.41
N ASP A 617 -38.20 56.50 -22.32
CA ASP A 617 -38.51 56.48 -23.75
C ASP A 617 -38.09 55.15 -24.39
N THR A 618 -39.08 54.26 -24.58
CA THR A 618 -38.90 52.96 -25.23
C THR A 618 -38.57 53.08 -26.72
N ALA A 619 -38.98 54.18 -27.39
CA ALA A 619 -38.74 54.39 -28.82
C ALA A 619 -37.33 54.93 -29.09
N ALA A 620 -36.75 55.70 -28.17
CA ALA A 620 -35.38 56.24 -28.26
C ALA A 620 -34.31 55.37 -27.56
N GLY A 621 -34.66 54.20 -27.01
CA GLY A 621 -33.71 53.29 -26.39
C GLY A 621 -33.21 53.74 -25.00
N PHE A 622 -34.06 54.41 -24.22
CA PHE A 622 -33.80 54.83 -22.83
C PHE A 622 -32.58 55.77 -22.63
N PRO A 623 -32.45 56.86 -23.42
CA PRO A 623 -31.26 57.72 -23.44
C PRO A 623 -30.99 58.48 -22.13
N SER A 624 -32.02 58.66 -21.30
CA SER A 624 -31.95 59.31 -19.97
C SER A 624 -31.38 58.40 -18.86
N THR A 625 -31.14 57.12 -19.15
CA THR A 625 -30.70 56.12 -18.17
C THR A 625 -29.21 55.76 -18.32
N THR A 626 -28.61 55.18 -17.27
CA THR A 626 -27.25 54.63 -17.37
C THR A 626 -27.18 53.52 -18.43
N SER A 627 -26.00 53.31 -19.04
CA SER A 627 -25.80 52.30 -20.08
C SER A 627 -26.15 50.87 -19.63
N ALA A 628 -25.99 50.56 -18.34
CA ALA A 628 -26.37 49.29 -17.72
C ALA A 628 -27.89 49.17 -17.54
N LEU A 629 -28.55 50.24 -17.08
CA LEU A 629 -30.01 50.26 -16.91
C LEU A 629 -30.73 50.23 -18.27
N ALA A 630 -30.26 51.00 -19.25
CA ALA A 630 -30.76 50.98 -20.63
C ALA A 630 -30.69 49.57 -21.23
N ALA A 631 -29.54 48.89 -21.09
CA ALA A 631 -29.36 47.53 -21.60
C ALA A 631 -30.29 46.52 -20.92
N TRP A 632 -30.52 46.67 -19.61
CA TRP A 632 -31.46 45.83 -18.87
C TRP A 632 -32.90 46.06 -19.33
N LEU A 633 -33.33 47.33 -19.48
CA LEU A 633 -34.68 47.70 -19.95
C LEU A 633 -34.95 47.22 -21.38
N THR A 634 -33.99 47.36 -22.30
CA THR A 634 -34.10 46.83 -23.67
C THR A 634 -34.27 45.31 -23.66
N ALA A 635 -33.54 44.60 -22.79
CA ALA A 635 -33.70 43.16 -22.64
C ALA A 635 -35.08 42.78 -22.09
N GLN A 636 -35.64 43.57 -21.18
CA GLN A 636 -37.00 43.33 -20.65
C GLN A 636 -38.07 43.55 -21.72
N CYS A 637 -37.95 44.58 -22.56
CA CYS A 637 -38.87 44.80 -23.68
C CYS A 637 -38.83 43.65 -24.71
N ALA A 638 -37.65 43.15 -25.03
CA ALA A 638 -37.49 42.05 -26.00
C ALA A 638 -38.02 40.70 -25.47
N GLN A 639 -38.12 40.54 -24.16
CA GLN A 639 -38.55 39.31 -23.49
C GLN A 639 -39.90 39.46 -22.80
N TYR A 640 -40.63 40.55 -23.07
CA TYR A 640 -41.81 40.93 -22.30
C TYR A 640 -42.87 39.82 -22.21
N ASP A 641 -43.13 39.14 -23.33
CA ASP A 641 -44.13 38.06 -23.41
C ASP A 641 -43.68 36.76 -22.70
N THR A 642 -42.40 36.63 -22.32
CA THR A 642 -41.86 35.48 -21.58
C THR A 642 -41.62 35.75 -20.10
N LEU A 643 -41.82 37.00 -19.65
CA LEU A 643 -41.75 37.37 -18.24
C LEU A 643 -42.95 36.84 -17.45
N GLN A 644 -42.77 36.61 -16.15
CA GLN A 644 -43.87 36.20 -15.28
C GLN A 644 -44.91 37.33 -15.16
N PRO A 645 -46.20 37.02 -14.92
CA PRO A 645 -47.25 38.03 -14.79
C PRO A 645 -46.89 39.16 -13.81
N ASP A 646 -46.37 38.81 -12.63
CA ASP A 646 -45.95 39.80 -11.63
C ASP A 646 -44.78 40.69 -12.11
N GLN A 647 -43.89 40.18 -12.96
CA GLN A 647 -42.81 40.98 -13.56
C GLN A 647 -43.35 41.93 -14.63
N GLN A 648 -44.33 41.49 -15.42
CA GLN A 648 -45.02 42.33 -16.39
C GLN A 648 -45.78 43.46 -15.68
N ASP A 649 -46.46 43.16 -14.58
CA ASP A 649 -47.15 44.15 -13.75
C ASP A 649 -46.18 45.18 -13.15
N LEU A 650 -45.02 44.71 -12.64
CA LEU A 650 -43.97 45.60 -12.15
C LEU A 650 -43.43 46.51 -13.28
N LEU A 651 -43.20 45.98 -14.48
CA LEU A 651 -42.74 46.78 -15.63
C LEU A 651 -43.80 47.76 -16.14
N ALA A 652 -45.07 47.37 -16.11
CA ALA A 652 -46.19 48.24 -16.46
C ALA A 652 -46.27 49.44 -15.50
N ARG A 653 -46.00 49.24 -14.20
CA ARG A 653 -45.97 50.31 -13.18
C ARG A 653 -44.90 51.37 -13.43
N ILE A 654 -43.82 51.05 -14.16
CA ILE A 654 -42.80 52.01 -14.57
C ILE A 654 -42.98 52.50 -16.02
N GLY A 655 -44.14 52.22 -16.63
CA GLY A 655 -44.51 52.75 -17.95
C GLY A 655 -44.11 51.89 -19.16
N ILE A 656 -43.61 50.67 -18.94
CA ILE A 656 -43.28 49.69 -19.99
C ILE A 656 -44.45 48.71 -20.11
N THR A 657 -45.40 49.02 -20.99
CA THR A 657 -46.55 48.17 -21.30
C THR A 657 -46.25 47.21 -22.45
N ALA A 658 -47.07 46.17 -22.63
CA ALA A 658 -46.90 45.18 -23.68
C ALA A 658 -46.78 45.80 -25.09
N ASP A 659 -47.57 46.84 -25.41
CA ASP A 659 -47.51 47.52 -26.71
C ASP A 659 -46.22 48.33 -26.89
N ARG A 660 -45.76 49.00 -25.83
CA ARG A 660 -44.49 49.75 -25.85
C ARG A 660 -43.28 48.81 -25.92
N ALA A 661 -43.34 47.68 -25.24
CA ALA A 661 -42.32 46.63 -25.29
C ALA A 661 -42.22 46.01 -26.69
N ARG A 662 -43.36 45.68 -27.33
CA ARG A 662 -43.42 45.17 -28.71
C ARG A 662 -42.92 46.18 -29.74
N GLY A 663 -43.28 47.46 -29.60
CA GLY A 663 -42.78 48.54 -30.45
C GLY A 663 -41.26 48.75 -30.35
N ALA A 664 -40.69 48.57 -29.15
CA ALA A 664 -39.24 48.63 -28.93
C ALA A 664 -38.50 47.34 -29.37
N ALA A 665 -39.14 46.17 -29.30
CA ALA A 665 -38.57 44.89 -29.73
C ALA A 665 -38.48 44.76 -31.26
N ALA A 666 -39.36 45.43 -32.01
CA ALA A 666 -39.42 45.40 -33.48
C ALA A 666 -38.29 46.14 -34.21
N ARG A 667 -37.42 46.88 -33.50
CA ARG A 667 -36.24 47.54 -34.11
C ARG A 667 -35.03 47.36 -33.20
N PRO A 668 -34.22 46.29 -33.40
CA PRO A 668 -32.92 46.52 -34.03
C PRO A 668 -32.24 45.28 -34.70
N ALA A 669 -32.90 44.48 -35.58
CA ALA A 669 -32.20 43.42 -36.34
C ALA A 669 -32.84 42.84 -37.63
N GLU A 670 -33.87 43.42 -38.25
CA GLU A 670 -34.52 42.80 -39.42
C GLU A 670 -34.43 43.59 -40.74
N ASN A 671 -33.39 44.42 -40.91
CA ASN A 671 -32.98 44.82 -42.25
C ASN A 671 -31.87 43.87 -42.74
N GLU A 672 -32.07 43.26 -43.91
CA GLU A 672 -31.07 42.42 -44.57
C GLU A 672 -29.75 43.17 -44.83
N ALA A 673 -29.83 44.49 -45.03
CA ALA A 673 -28.70 45.42 -45.11
C ALA A 673 -27.92 45.57 -43.78
N ASP A 674 -28.60 45.51 -42.63
CA ASP A 674 -27.97 45.62 -41.31
C ASP A 674 -27.29 44.30 -40.90
N PHE A 675 -27.87 43.15 -41.28
CA PHE A 675 -27.23 41.85 -41.05
C PHE A 675 -25.96 41.69 -41.90
N ALA A 676 -25.99 42.07 -43.18
CA ALA A 676 -24.83 42.01 -44.06
C ALA A 676 -23.67 42.88 -43.54
N THR A 677 -24.00 44.09 -43.08
CA THR A 677 -23.04 45.02 -42.47
C THR A 677 -22.47 44.46 -41.16
N ALA A 678 -23.33 43.96 -40.27
CA ALA A 678 -22.91 43.34 -39.01
C ALA A 678 -22.08 42.06 -39.21
N LEU A 679 -22.39 41.26 -40.24
CA LEU A 679 -21.60 40.11 -40.64
C LEU A 679 -20.22 40.53 -41.17
N GLY A 680 -20.13 41.69 -41.85
CA GLY A 680 -18.86 42.33 -42.21
C GLY A 680 -18.00 42.61 -40.99
N TYR A 681 -18.56 43.23 -39.95
CA TYR A 681 -17.87 43.48 -38.67
C TYR A 681 -17.53 42.19 -37.91
N ALA A 682 -18.37 41.16 -38.00
CA ALA A 682 -18.03 39.85 -37.43
C ALA A 682 -16.83 39.21 -38.13
N ARG A 683 -16.75 39.31 -39.46
CA ARG A 683 -15.61 38.83 -40.25
C ARG A 683 -14.33 39.59 -39.92
N SER A 684 -14.38 40.93 -39.82
CA SER A 684 -13.22 41.73 -39.44
C SER A 684 -12.76 41.42 -38.01
N TYR A 685 -13.70 41.26 -37.08
CA TYR A 685 -13.39 40.87 -35.70
C TYR A 685 -12.76 39.49 -35.62
N HIS A 686 -13.32 38.51 -36.34
CA HIS A 686 -12.74 37.17 -36.42
C HIS A 686 -11.36 37.18 -37.06
N ALA A 687 -11.13 38.01 -38.09
CA ALA A 687 -9.80 38.16 -38.69
C ALA A 687 -8.77 38.75 -37.70
N ALA A 688 -9.21 39.68 -36.84
CA ALA A 688 -8.34 40.31 -35.83
C ALA A 688 -8.09 39.44 -34.60
N HIS A 689 -9.09 38.66 -34.16
CA HIS A 689 -9.08 37.97 -32.86
C HIS A 689 -9.15 36.44 -32.95
N GLY A 690 -9.31 35.88 -34.15
CA GLY A 690 -9.37 34.44 -34.40
C GLY A 690 -10.62 33.73 -33.84
N THR A 691 -11.59 34.48 -33.30
CA THR A 691 -12.83 33.95 -32.74
C THR A 691 -13.94 34.98 -32.77
N LEU A 692 -15.20 34.52 -32.81
CA LEU A 692 -16.38 35.34 -32.57
C LEU A 692 -16.81 35.37 -31.10
N ALA A 693 -16.03 34.83 -30.15
CA ALA A 693 -16.35 34.82 -28.72
C ALA A 693 -16.26 36.21 -28.03
N ALA A 694 -16.77 37.26 -28.65
CA ALA A 694 -16.81 38.61 -28.12
C ALA A 694 -17.61 38.70 -26.81
N ALA A 695 -17.14 39.55 -25.89
CA ALA A 695 -17.89 39.90 -24.68
C ALA A 695 -19.14 40.71 -25.06
N VAL A 696 -20.16 40.74 -24.19
CA VAL A 696 -21.45 41.38 -24.51
C VAL A 696 -21.31 42.87 -24.77
N ASP A 697 -20.34 43.52 -24.14
CA ASP A 697 -19.98 44.93 -24.24
C ASP A 697 -18.94 45.22 -25.33
N THR A 698 -18.48 44.23 -26.10
CA THR A 698 -17.48 44.44 -27.15
C THR A 698 -18.02 45.33 -28.26
N VAL A 699 -17.32 46.44 -28.47
CA VAL A 699 -17.48 47.34 -29.62
C VAL A 699 -16.30 47.12 -30.56
N HIS A 700 -16.56 46.84 -31.83
CA HIS A 700 -15.54 46.65 -32.86
C HIS A 700 -15.81 47.64 -33.99
N ASP A 701 -14.84 48.51 -34.26
CA ASP A 701 -14.92 49.58 -35.27
C ASP A 701 -16.22 50.40 -35.18
N GLY A 702 -16.59 50.79 -33.95
CA GLY A 702 -17.81 51.55 -33.64
C GLY A 702 -19.10 50.75 -33.60
N PHE A 703 -19.09 49.48 -34.02
CA PHE A 703 -20.26 48.60 -34.02
C PHE A 703 -20.36 47.80 -32.71
N GLN A 704 -21.56 47.73 -32.12
CA GLN A 704 -21.87 47.00 -30.86
C GLN A 704 -21.94 45.47 -31.09
N LEU A 705 -20.84 44.90 -31.59
CA LEU A 705 -20.73 43.52 -32.05
C LEU A 705 -21.09 42.49 -30.97
N GLY A 706 -20.69 42.73 -29.73
CA GLY A 706 -20.95 41.85 -28.59
C GLY A 706 -22.44 41.62 -28.32
N ARG A 707 -23.23 42.71 -28.33
CA ARG A 707 -24.69 42.66 -28.14
C ARG A 707 -25.39 42.03 -29.33
N TRP A 708 -24.90 42.27 -30.54
CA TRP A 708 -25.42 41.67 -31.75
C TRP A 708 -25.18 40.14 -31.77
N LEU A 709 -23.94 39.68 -31.55
CA LEU A 709 -23.61 38.25 -31.49
C LEU A 709 -24.38 37.52 -30.37
N ARG A 710 -24.62 38.15 -29.22
CA ARG A 710 -25.47 37.58 -28.15
C ARG A 710 -26.88 37.29 -28.65
N ARG A 711 -27.50 38.23 -29.37
CA ARG A 711 -28.85 38.05 -29.93
C ARG A 711 -28.85 36.94 -30.98
N GLN A 712 -27.89 36.93 -31.90
CA GLN A 712 -27.77 35.88 -32.92
C GLN A 712 -27.64 34.48 -32.30
N ARG A 713 -26.86 34.32 -31.22
CA ARG A 713 -26.72 33.04 -30.50
C ARG A 713 -28.02 32.61 -29.85
N GLN A 714 -28.77 33.55 -29.28
CA GLN A 714 -30.06 33.28 -28.67
C GLN A 714 -31.05 32.77 -29.72
N HIS A 715 -31.17 33.45 -30.86
CA HIS A 715 -32.00 32.98 -31.97
C HIS A 715 -31.59 31.59 -32.47
N ALA A 716 -30.29 31.34 -32.67
CA ALA A 716 -29.82 30.04 -33.12
C ALA A 716 -30.17 28.91 -32.13
N ARG A 717 -30.09 29.16 -30.82
CA ARG A 717 -30.49 28.20 -29.79
C ARG A 717 -32.00 27.98 -29.77
N ASP A 718 -32.78 29.04 -29.86
CA ASP A 718 -34.24 28.95 -29.86
C ASP A 718 -34.76 28.19 -31.10
N HIS A 719 -34.13 28.40 -32.27
CA HIS A 719 -34.42 27.61 -33.48
C HIS A 719 -34.04 26.13 -33.31
N ALA A 720 -32.87 25.85 -32.74
CA ALA A 720 -32.44 24.49 -32.47
C ALA A 720 -33.37 23.78 -31.48
N HIS A 721 -33.83 24.46 -30.43
CA HIS A 721 -34.80 23.93 -29.46
C HIS A 721 -36.16 23.63 -30.08
N ARG A 722 -36.58 24.40 -31.10
CA ARG A 722 -37.82 24.19 -31.86
C ARG A 722 -37.67 23.17 -33.00
N GLY A 723 -36.50 22.56 -33.18
CA GLY A 723 -36.23 21.60 -34.26
C GLY A 723 -36.27 22.21 -35.66
N THR A 724 -36.16 23.54 -35.78
CA THR A 724 -36.19 24.25 -37.06
C THR A 724 -34.83 24.14 -37.75
N PRO A 725 -34.75 23.95 -39.08
CA PRO A 725 -33.47 23.91 -39.79
C PRO A 725 -32.69 25.23 -39.61
N PRO A 726 -31.34 25.19 -39.64
CA PRO A 726 -30.51 26.38 -39.44
C PRO A 726 -30.82 27.48 -40.47
N SER A 727 -31.08 28.69 -39.99
CA SER A 727 -31.34 29.86 -40.83
C SER A 727 -30.12 30.20 -41.72
N ALA A 728 -30.35 30.93 -42.82
CA ALA A 728 -29.26 31.42 -43.68
C ALA A 728 -28.22 32.24 -42.89
N GLN A 729 -28.68 33.02 -41.91
CA GLN A 729 -27.85 33.80 -40.99
C GLN A 729 -26.98 32.91 -40.09
N THR A 730 -27.54 31.81 -39.56
CA THR A 730 -26.80 30.82 -38.77
C THR A 730 -25.71 30.16 -39.61
N LYS A 731 -26.03 29.76 -40.85
CA LYS A 731 -25.06 29.17 -41.79
C LYS A 731 -23.94 30.16 -42.12
N ALA A 732 -24.26 31.43 -42.33
CA ALA A 732 -23.28 32.48 -42.61
C ALA A 732 -22.30 32.73 -41.45
N LEU A 733 -22.78 32.72 -40.21
CA LEU A 733 -21.92 32.88 -39.02
C LEU A 733 -21.09 31.62 -38.73
N THR A 734 -21.66 30.42 -38.90
CA THR A 734 -20.93 29.16 -38.77
C THR A 734 -19.81 29.03 -39.80
N ALA A 735 -19.98 29.60 -40.99
CA ALA A 735 -18.91 29.66 -41.99
C ALA A 735 -17.76 30.62 -41.61
N VAL A 736 -18.01 31.61 -40.73
CA VAL A 736 -16.98 32.54 -40.24
C VAL A 736 -16.24 31.92 -39.04
N ASP A 737 -16.97 31.42 -38.06
CA ASP A 737 -16.42 30.71 -36.90
C ASP A 737 -17.35 29.53 -36.58
N PRO A 738 -16.93 28.27 -36.78
CA PRO A 738 -17.75 27.09 -36.45
C PRO A 738 -18.19 27.05 -34.99
N TRP A 739 -17.44 27.69 -34.09
CA TRP A 739 -17.69 27.77 -32.66
C TRP A 739 -18.24 29.13 -32.23
N TRP A 740 -18.89 29.88 -33.12
CA TRP A 740 -19.52 31.16 -32.75
C TRP A 740 -20.64 31.01 -31.72
N CYS A 741 -21.33 29.85 -31.71
CA CYS A 741 -22.38 29.47 -30.76
C CYS A 741 -22.06 28.08 -30.14
N PRO A 742 -21.08 27.99 -29.23
CA PRO A 742 -20.64 26.71 -28.71
C PRO A 742 -21.62 26.16 -27.64
N PRO A 743 -21.57 24.84 -27.37
CA PRO A 743 -22.32 24.21 -26.27
C PRO A 743 -21.67 24.47 -24.89
N TRP A 744 -20.47 25.06 -24.84
CA TRP A 744 -19.78 25.47 -23.60
C TRP A 744 -19.82 26.99 -23.40
N SER A 745 -19.25 27.47 -22.29
CA SER A 745 -19.24 28.91 -21.98
C SER A 745 -18.31 29.72 -22.89
N LEU A 746 -18.72 30.92 -23.31
CA LEU A 746 -17.88 31.85 -24.08
C LEU A 746 -16.65 32.33 -23.29
N ALA A 747 -16.71 32.29 -21.95
CA ALA A 747 -15.55 32.55 -21.09
C ALA A 747 -14.47 31.47 -21.28
N TRP A 748 -14.87 30.20 -21.41
CA TRP A 748 -13.95 29.11 -21.71
C TRP A 748 -13.29 29.29 -23.07
N GLN A 749 -14.06 29.62 -24.11
CA GLN A 749 -13.54 29.81 -25.47
C GLN A 749 -12.57 31.00 -25.55
N ARG A 750 -12.87 32.12 -24.88
CA ARG A 750 -11.95 33.26 -24.78
C ARG A 750 -10.65 32.90 -24.06
N ALA A 751 -10.74 32.16 -22.95
CA ALA A 751 -9.56 31.71 -22.21
C ALA A 751 -8.69 30.77 -23.05
N TRP A 752 -9.32 29.86 -23.81
CA TRP A 752 -8.62 29.00 -24.76
C TRP A 752 -7.97 29.80 -25.88
N GLN A 753 -8.70 30.72 -26.53
CA GLN A 753 -8.16 31.55 -27.62
C GLN A 753 -6.96 32.37 -27.15
N HIS A 754 -7.05 32.97 -25.97
CA HIS A 754 -5.94 33.73 -25.39
C HIS A 754 -4.70 32.86 -25.15
N ILE A 755 -4.88 31.63 -24.67
CA ILE A 755 -3.78 30.67 -24.49
C ILE A 755 -3.24 30.22 -25.85
N HIS A 756 -4.10 29.94 -26.81
CA HIS A 756 -3.73 29.56 -28.18
C HIS A 756 -2.88 30.65 -28.84
N ASP A 757 -3.24 31.92 -28.71
CA ASP A 757 -2.50 33.04 -29.26
C ASP A 757 -1.13 33.21 -28.57
N GLN A 758 -1.07 33.02 -27.24
CA GLN A 758 0.20 33.00 -26.52
C GLN A 758 1.10 31.83 -26.95
N VAL A 759 0.53 30.65 -27.19
CA VAL A 759 1.27 29.49 -27.72
C VAL A 759 1.81 29.79 -29.12
N LYS A 760 1.01 30.41 -30.00
CA LYS A 760 1.47 30.88 -31.31
C LYS A 760 2.57 31.94 -31.21
N ALA A 761 2.54 32.78 -30.18
CA ALA A 761 3.58 33.77 -29.89
C ALA A 761 4.85 33.18 -29.24
N GLY A 762 4.92 31.85 -29.06
CA GLY A 762 6.11 31.15 -28.56
C GLY A 762 6.06 30.72 -27.09
N HIS A 763 4.92 30.86 -26.41
CA HIS A 763 4.77 30.28 -25.07
C HIS A 763 4.65 28.76 -25.14
N HIS A 764 5.42 28.06 -24.32
CA HIS A 764 5.44 26.60 -24.31
C HIS A 764 4.42 26.05 -23.31
N LEU A 765 3.56 25.12 -23.75
CA LEU A 765 2.59 24.46 -22.91
C LEU A 765 3.23 23.36 -22.05
N ASP A 766 4.02 23.78 -21.05
CA ASP A 766 4.78 22.87 -20.18
C ASP A 766 3.88 22.26 -19.08
N ALA A 767 3.07 21.27 -19.47
CA ALA A 767 2.16 20.57 -18.57
C ALA A 767 2.87 19.85 -17.42
N ASP A 768 4.13 19.46 -17.64
CA ASP A 768 4.96 18.73 -16.68
C ASP A 768 5.50 19.64 -15.58
N HIS A 769 5.83 20.89 -15.91
CA HIS A 769 6.31 21.89 -14.94
C HIS A 769 5.24 22.91 -14.56
N HIS A 770 3.98 22.49 -14.49
CA HIS A 770 2.87 23.32 -14.00
C HIS A 770 2.64 24.62 -14.80
N PHE A 771 2.86 24.58 -16.12
CA PHE A 771 2.56 25.66 -17.06
C PHE A 771 3.28 26.99 -16.70
N ARG A 772 4.50 26.93 -16.17
CA ARG A 772 5.26 28.10 -15.62
C ARG A 772 5.43 29.28 -16.58
N SER A 773 5.40 29.03 -17.88
CA SER A 773 5.45 30.05 -18.95
C SER A 773 4.20 30.94 -19.02
N PHE A 774 3.14 30.62 -18.28
CA PHE A 774 1.88 31.36 -18.24
C PHE A 774 1.68 32.13 -16.92
N ALA A 775 0.89 33.21 -16.97
CA ALA A 775 0.51 33.98 -15.79
C ALA A 775 -0.32 33.13 -14.81
N PRO A 776 -0.37 33.48 -13.50
CA PRO A 776 -1.06 32.68 -12.48
C PRO A 776 -2.51 32.31 -12.80
N ALA A 777 -3.28 33.22 -13.40
CA ALA A 777 -4.67 32.99 -13.78
C ALA A 777 -4.80 31.93 -14.90
N GLN A 778 -3.96 32.06 -15.93
CA GLN A 778 -3.89 31.11 -17.06
C GLN A 778 -3.42 29.73 -16.59
N ARG A 779 -2.43 29.67 -15.70
CA ARG A 779 -1.96 28.41 -15.06
C ARG A 779 -3.06 27.70 -14.30
N SER A 780 -3.87 28.45 -13.55
CA SER A 780 -5.00 27.90 -12.80
C SER A 780 -6.05 27.33 -13.76
N TRP A 781 -6.35 28.03 -14.85
CA TRP A 781 -7.27 27.57 -15.88
C TRP A 781 -6.78 26.29 -16.56
N LEU A 782 -5.52 26.26 -17.04
CA LEU A 782 -4.89 25.09 -17.68
C LEU A 782 -4.86 23.87 -16.76
N ARG A 783 -4.55 24.06 -15.46
CA ARG A 783 -4.60 22.99 -14.47
C ARG A 783 -6.01 22.45 -14.27
N THR A 784 -7.02 23.31 -14.32
CA THR A 784 -8.43 22.91 -14.22
C THR A 784 -8.82 22.06 -15.41
N GLN A 785 -8.47 22.49 -16.64
CA GLN A 785 -8.75 21.72 -17.85
C GLN A 785 -8.05 20.35 -17.83
N ARG A 786 -6.80 20.31 -17.37
CA ARG A 786 -6.04 19.06 -17.24
C ARG A 786 -6.68 18.08 -16.24
N ASN A 787 -7.08 18.56 -15.07
CA ASN A 787 -7.63 17.72 -14.01
C ASN A 787 -9.00 17.12 -14.38
N HIS A 788 -9.75 17.83 -15.23
CA HIS A 788 -11.09 17.44 -15.68
C HIS A 788 -11.12 17.07 -17.16
N TYR A 789 -9.98 16.66 -17.73
CA TYR A 789 -9.87 16.42 -19.18
C TYR A 789 -10.86 15.37 -19.69
N ASP A 790 -11.09 14.31 -18.89
CA ASP A 790 -12.05 13.24 -19.17
C ASP A 790 -13.52 13.74 -19.14
N ASP A 791 -13.80 14.84 -18.45
CA ASP A 791 -15.14 15.44 -18.33
C ASP A 791 -15.45 16.47 -19.44
N LEU A 792 -14.46 16.79 -20.30
CA LEU A 792 -14.60 17.77 -21.37
C LEU A 792 -15.33 17.19 -22.59
N GLN A 793 -16.07 18.04 -23.30
CA GLN A 793 -16.72 17.65 -24.55
C GLN A 793 -15.67 17.25 -25.63
N PRO A 794 -15.98 16.33 -26.55
CA PRO A 794 -15.03 15.86 -27.56
C PRO A 794 -14.39 16.99 -28.39
N ASP A 795 -15.14 18.04 -28.70
CA ASP A 795 -14.62 19.19 -29.44
C ASP A 795 -13.74 20.11 -28.57
N GLN A 796 -14.00 20.22 -27.26
CA GLN A 796 -13.09 20.91 -26.33
C GLN A 796 -11.77 20.16 -26.18
N GLN A 797 -11.81 18.83 -26.17
CA GLN A 797 -10.60 18.00 -26.15
C GLN A 797 -9.78 18.19 -27.44
N ARG A 798 -10.44 18.30 -28.62
CA ARG A 798 -9.76 18.61 -29.88
C ARG A 798 -9.09 19.99 -29.85
N LEU A 799 -9.82 21.02 -29.41
CA LEU A 799 -9.25 22.37 -29.27
C LEU A 799 -8.06 22.41 -28.30
N LEU A 800 -8.12 21.66 -27.19
CA LEU A 800 -7.00 21.56 -26.25
C LEU A 800 -5.81 20.77 -26.82
N ALA A 801 -6.07 19.73 -27.59
CA ALA A 801 -5.03 18.98 -28.29
C ALA A 801 -4.29 19.86 -29.31
N ASP A 802 -5.00 20.75 -30.01
CA ASP A 802 -4.42 21.69 -31.00
C ASP A 802 -3.39 22.65 -30.37
N ILE A 803 -3.57 23.02 -29.09
CA ILE A 803 -2.59 23.85 -28.35
C ILE A 803 -1.54 23.01 -27.59
N GLY A 804 -1.50 21.69 -27.81
CA GLY A 804 -0.53 20.78 -27.23
C GLY A 804 -0.93 20.12 -25.90
N LEU A 805 -2.16 20.32 -25.42
CA LEU A 805 -2.69 19.62 -24.25
C LEU A 805 -3.50 18.38 -24.70
N SER A 806 -2.80 17.31 -25.08
CA SER A 806 -3.40 16.04 -25.47
C SER A 806 -3.83 15.20 -24.27
N TYR A 807 -4.65 14.15 -24.52
CA TYR A 807 -5.04 13.15 -23.53
C TYR A 807 -3.85 12.57 -22.75
N ASP A 808 -2.77 12.22 -23.45
CA ASP A 808 -1.56 11.66 -22.82
C ASP A 808 -0.84 12.69 -21.95
N SER A 809 -0.73 13.93 -22.41
CA SER A 809 -0.14 15.02 -21.61
C SER A 809 -0.99 15.36 -20.37
N ALA A 810 -2.32 15.22 -20.47
CA ALA A 810 -3.23 15.55 -19.39
C ALA A 810 -3.21 14.53 -18.24
N ARG A 811 -3.03 13.25 -18.57
CA ARG A 811 -2.89 12.16 -17.58
C ARG A 811 -1.49 12.04 -17.00
N THR A 812 -0.52 12.76 -17.56
CA THR A 812 0.85 12.78 -17.06
C THR A 812 0.92 13.59 -15.76
N ARG A 813 1.41 12.96 -14.68
CA ARG A 813 1.56 13.64 -13.38
C ARG A 813 2.68 14.68 -13.45
N PRO A 814 2.44 15.93 -13.02
CA PRO A 814 3.47 16.97 -13.06
C PRO A 814 4.60 16.71 -12.06
N LEU A 815 5.74 17.33 -12.34
CA LEU A 815 6.91 17.35 -11.48
C LEU A 815 6.66 18.27 -10.29
N ASN A 816 6.79 17.73 -9.08
CA ASN A 816 6.81 18.56 -7.88
C ASN A 816 8.24 19.09 -7.63
N PRO A 817 8.43 20.14 -6.82
CA PRO A 817 9.76 20.72 -6.57
C PRO A 817 10.79 19.71 -6.07
N TYR A 818 10.37 18.73 -5.26
CA TYR A 818 11.24 17.65 -4.80
C TYR A 818 11.74 16.76 -5.94
N ALA A 819 10.86 16.42 -6.89
CA ALA A 819 11.22 15.65 -8.07
C ALA A 819 12.13 16.45 -9.02
N GLU A 820 11.93 17.75 -9.14
CA GLU A 820 12.84 18.64 -9.88
C GLU A 820 14.24 18.63 -9.27
N THR A 821 14.37 18.79 -7.95
CA THR A 821 15.66 18.69 -7.23
C THR A 821 16.28 17.31 -7.43
N ALA A 822 15.50 16.24 -7.32
CA ALA A 822 15.99 14.88 -7.52
C ALA A 822 16.48 14.63 -8.96
N LEU A 823 15.77 15.16 -9.96
CA LEU A 823 16.16 15.11 -11.37
C LEU A 823 17.41 15.95 -11.64
N ALA A 824 17.60 17.08 -10.94
CA ALA A 824 18.83 17.86 -11.01
C ALA A 824 20.04 17.05 -10.50
N HIS A 825 19.91 16.38 -9.35
CA HIS A 825 20.95 15.47 -8.86
C HIS A 825 21.18 14.27 -9.80
N ALA A 826 20.12 13.73 -10.42
CA ALA A 826 20.25 12.68 -11.42
C ALA A 826 21.02 13.17 -12.67
N ARG A 827 20.72 14.38 -13.17
CA ARG A 827 21.44 15.01 -14.29
C ARG A 827 22.91 15.25 -13.95
N ALA A 828 23.19 15.84 -12.80
CA ALA A 828 24.56 16.10 -12.34
C ALA A 828 25.36 14.79 -12.24
N TYR A 829 24.78 13.75 -11.65
CA TYR A 829 25.41 12.44 -11.56
C TYR A 829 25.61 11.79 -12.95
N ALA A 830 24.60 11.84 -13.82
CA ALA A 830 24.68 11.28 -15.17
C ALA A 830 25.70 12.03 -16.03
N ALA A 831 25.86 13.34 -15.87
CA ALA A 831 26.90 14.11 -16.55
C ALA A 831 28.30 13.66 -16.13
N LEU A 832 28.52 13.36 -14.85
CA LEU A 832 29.81 12.91 -14.31
C LEU A 832 30.13 11.44 -14.61
N HIS A 833 29.12 10.57 -14.62
CA HIS A 833 29.31 9.13 -14.65
C HIS A 833 28.73 8.44 -15.88
N HIS A 834 28.08 9.20 -16.76
CA HIS A 834 27.42 8.73 -17.99
C HIS A 834 26.39 7.62 -17.77
N THR A 835 25.85 7.46 -16.55
CA THR A 835 24.80 6.48 -16.25
C THR A 835 24.04 6.83 -14.97
N LEU A 836 22.77 6.43 -14.93
CA LEU A 836 21.92 6.41 -13.74
C LEU A 836 21.85 5.03 -13.07
N ALA A 837 22.61 4.03 -13.55
CA ALA A 837 22.70 2.71 -12.95
C ALA A 837 23.51 2.71 -11.64
N VAL A 838 23.07 3.46 -10.64
CA VAL A 838 23.76 3.64 -9.35
C VAL A 838 23.47 2.51 -8.36
N ALA A 839 24.34 2.33 -7.36
CA ALA A 839 24.09 1.42 -6.25
C ALA A 839 22.98 1.97 -5.34
N TYR A 840 22.26 1.09 -4.62
CA TYR A 840 21.17 1.51 -3.73
C TYR A 840 21.63 2.51 -2.65
N SER A 841 22.87 2.37 -2.18
CA SER A 841 23.48 3.23 -1.17
C SER A 841 24.11 4.52 -1.71
N THR A 842 24.06 4.79 -3.02
CA THR A 842 24.69 5.98 -3.61
C THR A 842 24.02 7.26 -3.11
N VAL A 843 24.81 8.14 -2.51
CA VAL A 843 24.44 9.51 -2.14
C VAL A 843 25.26 10.44 -3.02
N HIS A 844 24.62 11.44 -3.64
CA HIS A 844 25.26 12.44 -4.49
C HIS A 844 24.91 13.82 -3.94
N ASP A 845 25.92 14.58 -3.53
CA ASP A 845 25.78 15.91 -2.91
C ASP A 845 24.75 15.97 -1.78
N GLY A 846 24.81 14.98 -0.87
CA GLY A 846 23.89 14.84 0.26
C GLY A 846 22.50 14.29 -0.09
N PHE A 847 22.15 14.18 -1.38
CA PHE A 847 20.89 13.60 -1.83
C PHE A 847 20.99 12.07 -1.98
N PRO A 848 20.05 11.28 -1.40
CA PRO A 848 20.06 9.82 -1.48
C PRO A 848 19.59 9.30 -2.85
N LEU A 849 20.36 9.62 -3.91
CA LEU A 849 20.05 9.35 -5.31
C LEU A 849 19.78 7.87 -5.60
N GLY A 850 20.55 6.97 -4.99
CA GLY A 850 20.41 5.52 -5.19
C GLY A 850 19.09 4.95 -4.69
N ARG A 851 18.64 5.42 -3.53
CA ARG A 851 17.34 5.05 -2.97
C ARG A 851 16.20 5.62 -3.82
N TRP A 852 16.30 6.90 -4.17
CA TRP A 852 15.28 7.57 -4.98
C TRP A 852 15.10 6.93 -6.36
N LEU A 853 16.19 6.65 -7.09
CA LEU A 853 16.14 5.96 -8.39
C LEU A 853 15.60 4.53 -8.26
N ASN A 854 15.90 3.82 -7.17
CA ASN A 854 15.31 2.50 -6.93
C ASN A 854 13.79 2.58 -6.71
N ASP A 855 13.33 3.57 -5.95
CA ASP A 855 11.90 3.79 -5.73
C ASP A 855 11.19 4.14 -7.06
N GLN A 856 11.82 4.95 -7.92
CA GLN A 856 11.29 5.24 -9.27
C GLN A 856 11.23 3.99 -10.17
N ARG A 857 12.27 3.13 -10.14
CA ARG A 857 12.25 1.85 -10.88
C ARG A 857 11.14 0.91 -10.42
N GLN A 858 10.89 0.84 -9.11
CA GLN A 858 9.80 0.02 -8.55
C GLN A 858 8.44 0.57 -8.94
N GLN A 859 8.29 1.90 -8.97
CA GLN A 859 7.07 2.57 -9.40
C GLN A 859 6.80 2.33 -10.89
N ALA A 860 7.81 2.48 -11.75
CA ALA A 860 7.72 2.20 -13.19
C ALA A 860 7.35 0.75 -13.53
N ARG A 861 7.60 -0.22 -12.63
CA ARG A 861 7.18 -1.62 -12.79
C ARG A 861 5.72 -1.88 -12.41
N ARG A 862 5.10 -0.98 -11.66
CA ARG A 862 3.73 -1.13 -11.12
C ARG A 862 2.71 -0.28 -11.85
N GLU A 863 3.13 0.84 -12.44
CA GLU A 863 2.23 1.78 -13.14
C GLU A 863 2.16 1.45 -14.64
N THR A 864 0.96 1.44 -15.19
CA THR A 864 0.68 1.16 -16.61
C THR A 864 0.91 2.38 -17.52
N THR A 865 1.00 3.59 -16.95
CA THR A 865 1.15 4.85 -17.68
C THR A 865 2.48 5.53 -17.32
N PRO A 866 3.30 5.96 -18.31
CA PRO A 866 4.53 6.71 -18.05
C PRO A 866 4.25 8.04 -17.33
N ASN A 867 5.05 8.34 -16.31
CA ASN A 867 5.00 9.59 -15.55
C ASN A 867 6.05 10.58 -16.10
N ALA A 868 5.81 11.90 -16.08
CA ALA A 868 6.78 12.93 -16.50
C ALA A 868 8.17 12.71 -15.87
N ARG A 869 8.20 12.22 -14.63
CA ARG A 869 9.46 11.85 -13.94
C ARG A 869 10.20 10.72 -14.65
N HIS A 870 9.49 9.69 -15.09
CA HIS A 870 10.07 8.56 -15.79
C HIS A 870 10.54 8.98 -17.19
N GLN A 871 9.76 9.80 -17.89
CA GLN A 871 10.17 10.39 -19.17
C GLN A 871 11.42 11.25 -19.03
N ALA A 872 11.48 12.13 -18.02
CA ALA A 872 12.65 12.93 -17.71
C ALA A 872 13.88 12.07 -17.36
N LEU A 873 13.69 10.97 -16.61
CA LEU A 873 14.77 10.02 -16.33
C LEU A 873 15.24 9.27 -17.59
N THR A 874 14.30 8.88 -18.47
CA THR A 874 14.62 8.27 -19.78
C THR A 874 15.36 9.23 -20.68
N ALA A 875 15.05 10.53 -20.64
CA ALA A 875 15.80 11.55 -21.38
C ALA A 875 17.23 11.73 -20.85
N ILE A 876 17.45 11.52 -19.54
CA ILE A 876 18.79 11.61 -18.92
C ILE A 876 19.62 10.35 -19.21
N ASP A 877 19.02 9.17 -19.05
CA ASP A 877 19.64 7.88 -19.38
C ASP A 877 18.52 6.95 -19.88
N PRO A 878 18.47 6.63 -21.19
CA PRO A 878 17.45 5.74 -21.74
C PRO A 878 17.39 4.37 -21.06
N TRP A 879 18.48 3.97 -20.42
CA TRP A 879 18.64 2.71 -19.70
C TRP A 879 18.70 2.89 -18.18
N TRP A 880 18.08 3.95 -17.64
CA TRP A 880 17.96 4.15 -16.19
C TRP A 880 17.18 3.01 -15.50
N ASN A 881 16.22 2.40 -16.21
CA ASN A 881 15.44 1.22 -15.80
C ASN A 881 15.48 0.13 -16.89
N PRO A 882 16.64 -0.54 -17.07
CA PRO A 882 16.81 -1.48 -18.17
C PRO A 882 16.08 -2.81 -17.90
N PRO A 883 15.71 -3.56 -18.95
CA PRO A 883 15.11 -4.90 -18.82
C PRO A 883 16.13 -5.99 -18.46
N TRP A 884 17.39 -5.62 -18.20
CA TRP A 884 18.48 -6.48 -17.74
C TRP A 884 19.04 -6.01 -16.38
N ASP A 885 20.01 -6.75 -15.84
CA ASP A 885 20.62 -6.43 -14.55
C ASP A 885 21.40 -5.10 -14.61
N LEU A 886 21.17 -4.21 -13.63
CA LEU A 886 21.91 -2.95 -13.47
C LEU A 886 23.43 -3.17 -13.35
N ALA A 887 23.88 -4.34 -12.87
CA ALA A 887 25.29 -4.70 -12.86
C ALA A 887 25.89 -4.80 -14.27
N TRP A 888 25.13 -5.31 -15.23
CA TRP A 888 25.55 -5.34 -16.63
C TRP A 888 25.64 -3.92 -17.21
N GLN A 889 24.65 -3.07 -16.92
CA GLN A 889 24.64 -1.67 -17.37
C GLN A 889 25.87 -0.90 -16.85
N ARG A 890 26.20 -1.06 -15.56
CA ARG A 890 27.41 -0.47 -14.96
C ARG A 890 28.70 -0.93 -15.64
N ALA A 891 28.79 -2.22 -15.95
CA ALA A 891 29.96 -2.78 -16.62
C ALA A 891 30.10 -2.26 -18.06
N CYS A 892 28.99 -2.11 -18.79
CA CYS A 892 28.94 -1.51 -20.12
C CYS A 892 29.37 -0.04 -20.10
N THR A 893 28.84 0.77 -19.18
CA THR A 893 29.27 2.17 -19.01
C THR A 893 30.74 2.27 -18.63
N ARG A 894 31.23 1.38 -17.76
CA ARG A 894 32.66 1.33 -17.43
C ARG A 894 33.50 1.00 -18.67
N ALA A 895 33.07 0.07 -19.52
CA ALA A 895 33.77 -0.24 -20.77
C ALA A 895 33.87 0.99 -21.68
N ARG A 896 32.75 1.70 -21.88
CA ARG A 896 32.68 2.96 -22.65
C ARG A 896 33.64 4.03 -22.13
N THR A 897 33.61 4.29 -20.82
CA THR A 897 34.44 5.35 -20.18
C THR A 897 35.93 5.01 -20.06
N THR A 898 36.32 3.75 -20.27
CA THR A 898 37.71 3.30 -20.16
C THR A 898 38.36 3.05 -21.51
N GLN A 899 37.60 2.84 -22.58
CA GLN A 899 38.09 2.81 -23.97
C GLN A 899 38.64 4.16 -24.44
N THR A 900 38.12 5.27 -23.91
CA THR A 900 38.56 6.64 -24.26
C THR A 900 39.81 7.10 -23.51
N ARG A 901 40.42 6.26 -22.66
CA ARG A 901 41.60 6.64 -21.87
C ARG A 901 42.91 6.33 -22.61
N PRO A 902 43.97 7.19 -22.50
CA PRO A 902 45.26 6.97 -23.18
C PRO A 902 46.00 5.70 -22.78
N HIS A 903 45.73 5.15 -21.60
CA HIS A 903 46.50 4.05 -20.98
C HIS A 903 45.95 2.64 -21.24
N GLY A 904 45.05 2.48 -22.22
CA GLY A 904 44.50 1.20 -22.64
C GLY A 904 43.39 0.63 -21.74
N VAL A 905 42.60 -0.29 -22.29
CA VAL A 905 41.40 -0.85 -21.63
C VAL A 905 41.78 -1.75 -20.44
N PRO A 906 41.26 -1.53 -19.22
CA PRO A 906 41.55 -2.35 -18.03
C PRO A 906 41.28 -3.86 -18.22
N ALA A 907 42.02 -4.71 -17.49
CA ALA A 907 41.96 -6.18 -17.68
C ALA A 907 40.59 -6.79 -17.34
N ASP A 908 39.89 -6.26 -16.34
CA ASP A 908 38.52 -6.62 -15.98
C ASP A 908 37.54 -6.25 -17.10
N VAL A 909 37.66 -5.04 -17.67
CA VAL A 909 36.86 -4.59 -18.81
C VAL A 909 37.11 -5.45 -20.05
N ARG A 910 38.37 -5.75 -20.40
CA ARG A 910 38.71 -6.66 -21.51
C ARG A 910 38.15 -8.07 -21.32
N THR A 911 38.03 -8.52 -20.07
CA THR A 911 37.43 -9.82 -19.73
C THR A 911 35.93 -9.79 -19.89
N TRP A 912 35.30 -8.69 -19.46
CA TRP A 912 33.88 -8.47 -19.64
C TRP A 912 33.48 -8.36 -21.12
N ILE A 913 34.24 -7.62 -21.95
CA ILE A 913 34.02 -7.50 -23.41
C ILE A 913 34.12 -8.88 -24.10
N ARG A 914 35.12 -9.69 -23.74
CA ARG A 914 35.25 -11.07 -24.26
C ARG A 914 34.05 -11.95 -23.90
N ALA A 915 33.52 -11.80 -22.69
CA ALA A 915 32.31 -12.51 -22.28
C ALA A 915 31.08 -12.06 -23.09
N GLN A 916 31.00 -10.78 -23.48
CA GLN A 916 29.89 -10.29 -24.30
C GLN A 916 29.96 -10.83 -25.73
N HIS A 917 31.14 -10.86 -26.37
CA HIS A 917 31.29 -11.50 -27.69
C HIS A 917 30.93 -12.99 -27.67
N ALA A 918 31.29 -13.73 -26.62
CA ALA A 918 30.94 -15.15 -26.50
C ALA A 918 29.45 -15.39 -26.27
N ALA A 919 28.77 -14.42 -25.64
CA ALA A 919 27.34 -14.47 -25.37
C ALA A 919 26.50 -13.70 -26.39
N TRP A 920 27.09 -13.21 -27.49
CA TRP A 920 26.45 -12.27 -28.42
C TRP A 920 25.06 -12.74 -28.85
N ASP A 921 24.93 -14.01 -29.24
CA ASP A 921 23.69 -14.63 -29.72
C ASP A 921 22.62 -14.80 -28.62
N ARG A 922 22.98 -14.64 -27.35
CA ARG A 922 22.09 -14.68 -26.17
C ARG A 922 21.80 -13.30 -25.60
N LEU A 923 22.46 -12.25 -26.08
CA LEU A 923 22.21 -10.88 -25.67
C LEU A 923 20.92 -10.39 -26.30
N ARG A 924 20.19 -9.52 -25.58
CA ARG A 924 19.00 -8.87 -26.15
C ARG A 924 19.42 -7.96 -27.31
N PRO A 925 18.56 -7.74 -28.32
CA PRO A 925 18.88 -6.85 -29.44
C PRO A 925 19.39 -5.47 -28.99
N GLN A 926 18.81 -4.91 -27.93
CA GLN A 926 19.21 -3.61 -27.39
C GLN A 926 20.59 -3.65 -26.68
N GLN A 927 20.97 -4.80 -26.10
CA GLN A 927 22.32 -4.98 -25.54
C GLN A 927 23.36 -5.16 -26.65
N GLN A 928 23.01 -5.86 -27.74
CA GLN A 928 23.85 -5.97 -28.93
C GLN A 928 24.08 -4.60 -29.55
N GLN A 929 23.03 -3.78 -29.71
CA GLN A 929 23.14 -2.41 -30.21
C GLN A 929 24.08 -1.56 -29.35
N LEU A 930 23.87 -1.55 -28.02
CA LEU A 930 24.74 -0.81 -27.08
C LEU A 930 26.21 -1.22 -27.14
N LEU A 931 26.50 -2.48 -27.48
CA LEU A 931 27.87 -2.96 -27.66
C LEU A 931 28.41 -2.57 -29.04
N THR A 932 27.61 -2.69 -30.09
CA THR A 932 27.95 -2.24 -31.44
C THR A 932 28.32 -0.75 -31.45
N ASP A 933 27.55 0.09 -30.74
CA ASP A 933 27.82 1.52 -30.57
C ASP A 933 29.16 1.82 -29.84
N LEU A 934 29.74 0.82 -29.17
CA LEU A 934 31.07 0.87 -28.52
C LEU A 934 32.17 0.24 -29.39
N ASP A 935 31.92 0.05 -30.69
CA ASP A 935 32.75 -0.70 -31.64
C ASP A 935 33.00 -2.16 -31.21
N ILE A 936 32.14 -2.71 -30.35
CA ILE A 936 32.15 -4.12 -29.96
C ILE A 936 31.19 -4.84 -30.92
N THR A 937 31.63 -5.05 -32.16
CA THR A 937 30.81 -5.67 -33.22
C THR A 937 30.92 -7.19 -33.27
N PRO A 938 29.89 -7.89 -33.79
CA PRO A 938 29.98 -9.33 -34.03
C PRO A 938 30.95 -9.64 -35.18
N GLU A 939 31.23 -8.72 -36.10
CA GLU A 939 32.16 -8.92 -37.23
C GLU A 939 33.62 -9.03 -36.80
N ALA A 940 34.03 -8.34 -35.74
CA ALA A 940 35.33 -8.58 -35.09
C ALA A 940 35.42 -10.00 -34.49
N ALA A 941 34.27 -10.61 -34.17
CA ALA A 941 34.16 -12.02 -33.80
C ALA A 941 33.98 -12.94 -35.03
N ALA A 942 33.33 -12.51 -36.12
CA ALA A 942 33.11 -13.27 -37.35
C ALA A 942 34.38 -13.42 -38.19
N ARG A 943 35.17 -12.34 -38.36
CA ARG A 943 36.53 -12.37 -38.95
C ARG A 943 37.51 -13.21 -38.12
N ARG A 944 37.19 -13.47 -36.84
CA ARG A 944 37.90 -14.44 -35.98
C ARG A 944 37.25 -15.82 -35.91
N ARG A 945 36.02 -15.99 -36.43
CA ARG A 945 35.28 -17.25 -36.45
C ARG A 945 35.56 -18.05 -37.73
N THR A 946 35.99 -17.42 -38.83
CA THR A 946 36.30 -18.11 -40.10
C THR A 946 37.76 -18.54 -40.28
N SER A 947 38.63 -18.24 -39.31
CA SER A 947 39.90 -18.95 -39.15
C SER A 947 40.26 -19.01 -37.67
N ARG A 948 39.72 -20.01 -36.98
CA ARG A 948 40.29 -20.52 -35.73
C ARG A 948 39.73 -21.91 -35.47
N VAL A 949 40.47 -22.88 -35.99
CA VAL A 949 40.81 -24.07 -35.20
C VAL A 949 40.99 -23.59 -33.75
N TYR A 950 40.18 -24.08 -32.82
CA TYR A 950 40.32 -23.74 -31.40
C TYR A 950 41.81 -23.89 -31.05
N PRO A 951 42.55 -22.83 -30.70
CA PRO A 951 43.82 -23.08 -30.06
C PRO A 951 43.44 -23.76 -28.75
N VAL A 952 43.85 -25.03 -28.62
CA VAL A 952 43.99 -25.71 -27.33
C VAL A 952 44.53 -24.66 -26.38
N SER A 953 43.81 -24.35 -25.29
CA SER A 953 44.32 -23.39 -24.30
C SER A 953 45.79 -23.74 -24.06
N PRO A 954 46.77 -22.84 -24.16
CA PRO A 954 48.18 -23.20 -23.98
C PRO A 954 48.37 -23.95 -22.66
N GLY A 955 47.59 -23.62 -21.63
CA GLY A 955 47.55 -24.34 -20.37
C GLY A 955 47.12 -25.81 -20.42
N LEU A 956 46.29 -26.25 -21.39
CA LEU A 956 45.97 -27.67 -21.60
C LEU A 956 47.15 -28.43 -22.23
N ALA A 957 47.91 -27.81 -23.13
CA ALA A 957 49.13 -28.40 -23.67
C ALA A 957 50.19 -28.53 -22.57
N HIS A 958 50.41 -27.47 -21.77
CA HIS A 958 51.30 -27.51 -20.61
C HIS A 958 50.80 -28.48 -19.52
N ALA A 959 49.49 -28.62 -19.32
CA ALA A 959 48.94 -29.61 -18.39
C ALA A 959 49.19 -31.04 -18.89
N ARG A 960 48.99 -31.32 -20.19
CA ARG A 960 49.32 -32.63 -20.78
C ARG A 960 50.80 -32.93 -20.67
N ALA A 961 51.67 -31.99 -21.02
CA ALA A 961 53.11 -32.16 -20.93
C ALA A 961 53.58 -32.37 -19.48
N TYR A 962 53.07 -31.56 -18.55
CA TYR A 962 53.36 -31.73 -17.12
C TYR A 962 52.86 -33.07 -16.58
N ALA A 963 51.64 -33.48 -16.93
CA ALA A 963 51.09 -34.76 -16.51
C ALA A 963 51.79 -35.95 -17.16
N ALA A 964 52.27 -35.84 -18.41
CA ALA A 964 53.10 -36.87 -19.03
C ALA A 964 54.44 -37.04 -18.30
N LEU A 965 55.03 -35.95 -17.82
CA LEU A 965 56.29 -35.97 -17.07
C LEU A 965 56.13 -36.39 -15.60
N ASN A 966 55.03 -36.00 -14.95
CA ASN A 966 54.85 -36.15 -13.49
C ASN A 966 53.76 -37.15 -13.10
N GLY A 967 53.02 -37.70 -14.07
CA GLY A 967 51.92 -38.65 -13.86
C GLY A 967 50.67 -38.06 -13.18
N HIS A 968 50.61 -36.75 -12.95
CA HIS A 968 49.52 -36.10 -12.22
C HIS A 968 49.41 -34.60 -12.53
N LEU A 969 48.28 -33.98 -12.18
CA LEU A 969 48.04 -32.53 -12.27
C LEU A 969 48.04 -31.83 -10.90
N SER A 970 48.94 -32.18 -9.98
CA SER A 970 49.03 -31.58 -8.63
C SER A 970 50.27 -30.70 -8.35
N PRO A 971 50.67 -29.77 -9.25
CA PRO A 971 51.83 -28.91 -9.01
C PRO A 971 51.65 -27.94 -7.84
N SER A 972 52.75 -27.31 -7.43
CA SER A 972 52.72 -26.15 -6.53
C SER A 972 51.99 -24.96 -7.17
N ALA A 973 51.52 -24.00 -6.37
CA ALA A 973 50.84 -22.83 -6.92
C ALA A 973 51.79 -21.96 -7.79
N ASP A 974 53.08 -21.99 -7.48
CA ASP A 974 54.12 -21.19 -8.15
C ASP A 974 54.84 -21.95 -9.27
N THR A 975 54.43 -23.19 -9.57
CA THR A 975 55.01 -23.99 -10.64
C THR A 975 54.75 -23.34 -12.01
N HIS A 976 55.82 -23.16 -12.77
CA HIS A 976 55.79 -22.78 -14.17
C HIS A 976 56.25 -23.97 -15.03
N HIS A 977 55.64 -24.16 -16.20
CA HIS A 977 56.04 -25.15 -17.21
C HIS A 977 56.34 -24.40 -18.49
N ASP A 978 57.58 -24.42 -18.97
CA ASP A 978 58.07 -23.63 -20.12
C ASP A 978 57.64 -22.16 -20.07
N GLY A 979 57.86 -21.52 -18.91
CA GLY A 979 57.48 -20.12 -18.68
C GLY A 979 55.97 -19.88 -18.46
N PHE A 980 55.11 -20.89 -18.64
CA PHE A 980 53.68 -20.77 -18.38
C PHE A 980 53.34 -21.03 -16.90
N PRO A 981 52.58 -20.15 -16.20
CA PRO A 981 52.24 -20.30 -14.77
C PRO A 981 51.18 -21.39 -14.53
N LEU A 982 51.54 -22.64 -14.78
CA LEU A 982 50.67 -23.82 -14.74
C LEU A 982 49.99 -24.00 -13.37
N GLY A 983 50.71 -23.76 -12.27
CA GLY A 983 50.19 -23.86 -10.91
C GLY A 983 49.00 -22.93 -10.65
N ARG A 984 49.17 -21.63 -10.96
CA ARG A 984 48.10 -20.63 -10.83
C ARG A 984 46.95 -20.91 -11.78
N TRP A 985 47.25 -21.36 -12.99
CA TRP A 985 46.23 -21.74 -13.96
C TRP A 985 45.36 -22.88 -13.45
N LEU A 986 45.94 -23.97 -12.93
CA LEU A 986 45.17 -25.09 -12.36
C LEU A 986 44.34 -24.68 -11.13
N VAL A 987 44.86 -23.79 -10.27
CA VAL A 987 44.08 -23.23 -9.14
C VAL A 987 42.84 -22.48 -9.64
N GLN A 988 42.99 -21.66 -10.67
CA GLN A 988 41.86 -20.94 -11.28
C GLN A 988 40.84 -21.92 -11.91
N LYS A 989 41.30 -22.97 -12.61
CA LYS A 989 40.42 -23.98 -13.21
C LYS A 989 39.65 -24.79 -12.16
N ARG A 990 40.30 -25.21 -11.07
CA ARG A 990 39.64 -25.88 -9.93
C ARG A 990 38.57 -24.99 -9.31
N ARG A 991 38.88 -23.70 -9.09
CA ARG A 991 37.92 -22.73 -8.54
C ARG A 991 36.71 -22.55 -9.47
N ALA A 992 36.95 -22.42 -10.77
CA ALA A 992 35.87 -22.31 -11.77
C ALA A 992 35.00 -23.59 -11.83
N ALA A 993 35.62 -24.77 -11.75
CA ALA A 993 34.91 -26.05 -11.72
C ALA A 993 34.00 -26.19 -10.49
N ARG A 994 34.50 -25.88 -9.28
CA ARG A 994 33.69 -25.91 -8.04
C ARG A 994 32.53 -24.91 -8.04
N GLN A 995 32.63 -23.84 -8.84
CA GLN A 995 31.57 -22.85 -8.99
C GLN A 995 30.59 -23.16 -10.14
N GLY A 996 30.79 -24.27 -10.87
CA GLY A 996 29.98 -24.64 -12.04
C GLY A 996 30.18 -23.71 -13.23
N ARG A 997 31.31 -23.00 -13.31
CA ARG A 997 31.62 -21.98 -14.33
C ARG A 997 32.65 -22.43 -15.36
N LEU A 998 33.22 -23.63 -15.23
CA LEU A 998 34.17 -24.17 -16.19
C LEU A 998 33.42 -24.83 -17.36
N SER A 999 33.92 -24.70 -18.59
CA SER A 999 33.26 -25.31 -19.75
C SER A 999 33.27 -26.85 -19.65
N PRO A 1000 32.21 -27.55 -20.11
CA PRO A 1000 32.17 -29.01 -20.12
C PRO A 1000 33.35 -29.62 -20.89
N THR A 1001 33.72 -29.01 -22.02
CA THR A 1001 34.85 -29.45 -22.87
C THR A 1001 36.21 -29.35 -22.18
N THR A 1002 36.46 -28.29 -21.41
CA THR A 1002 37.73 -28.16 -20.66
C THR A 1002 37.76 -29.07 -19.44
N THR A 1003 36.59 -29.29 -18.81
CA THR A 1003 36.44 -30.22 -17.69
C THR A 1003 36.75 -31.64 -18.15
N GLN A 1004 36.11 -32.09 -19.24
CA GLN A 1004 36.37 -33.39 -19.85
C GLN A 1004 37.84 -33.54 -20.25
N ALA A 1005 38.45 -32.53 -20.87
CA ALA A 1005 39.85 -32.58 -21.27
C ALA A 1005 40.83 -32.71 -20.09
N LEU A 1006 40.54 -32.11 -18.93
CA LEU A 1006 41.36 -32.23 -17.72
C LEU A 1006 41.09 -33.54 -16.96
N ASP A 1007 39.83 -34.00 -16.92
CA ASP A 1007 39.44 -35.30 -16.35
C ASP A 1007 40.13 -36.45 -17.08
N THR A 1008 40.28 -36.35 -18.41
CA THR A 1008 41.04 -37.33 -19.21
C THR A 1008 42.53 -37.33 -18.88
N ILE A 1009 43.11 -36.21 -18.47
CA ILE A 1009 44.54 -36.10 -18.15
C ILE A 1009 44.84 -36.61 -16.73
N ASP A 1010 44.03 -36.21 -15.75
CA ASP A 1010 44.13 -36.67 -14.37
C ASP A 1010 42.74 -36.62 -13.74
N PRO A 1011 42.07 -37.75 -13.48
CA PRO A 1011 40.74 -37.78 -12.84
C PRO A 1011 40.68 -37.06 -11.49
N TRP A 1012 41.83 -36.89 -10.82
CA TRP A 1012 41.98 -36.19 -9.54
C TRP A 1012 42.54 -34.78 -9.68
N TRP A 1013 42.52 -34.18 -10.88
CA TRP A 1013 42.98 -32.81 -11.08
C TRP A 1013 42.19 -31.80 -10.23
N ASN A 1014 40.91 -32.08 -9.91
CA ASN A 1014 40.06 -31.29 -9.00
C ASN A 1014 39.40 -32.19 -7.94
N PRO A 1015 40.16 -32.65 -6.93
CA PRO A 1015 39.65 -33.61 -5.96
C PRO A 1015 38.70 -32.94 -4.95
N PRO A 1016 37.82 -33.72 -4.29
CA PRO A 1016 36.92 -33.22 -3.24
C PRO A 1016 37.66 -32.89 -1.92
N TRP A 1017 38.92 -33.30 -1.77
CA TRP A 1017 39.81 -32.94 -0.65
C TRP A 1017 40.79 -31.81 -1.01
N PRO A 1018 41.52 -31.23 -0.03
CA PRO A 1018 42.50 -30.19 -0.29
C PRO A 1018 43.58 -30.64 -1.28
N SER A 1019 43.89 -29.83 -2.31
CA SER A 1019 44.91 -30.15 -3.31
C SER A 1019 46.33 -30.30 -2.74
N ILE A 1020 46.57 -29.73 -1.56
CA ILE A 1020 47.83 -29.93 -0.80
C ILE A 1020 47.98 -31.39 -0.40
N TRP A 1021 46.88 -32.05 0.04
CA TRP A 1021 46.91 -33.47 0.36
C TRP A 1021 47.27 -34.32 -0.87
N GLN A 1022 46.67 -34.01 -2.03
CA GLN A 1022 46.96 -34.72 -3.28
C GLN A 1022 48.43 -34.58 -3.68
N ARG A 1023 49.02 -33.38 -3.49
CA ARG A 1023 50.45 -33.15 -3.75
C ARG A 1023 51.34 -33.95 -2.80
N THR A 1024 51.06 -33.94 -1.49
CA THR A 1024 51.84 -34.70 -0.51
C THR A 1024 51.72 -36.21 -0.74
N TYR A 1025 50.56 -36.69 -1.18
CA TYR A 1025 50.37 -38.07 -1.63
C TYR A 1025 51.27 -38.43 -2.82
N GLN A 1026 51.36 -37.57 -3.84
CA GLN A 1026 52.23 -37.84 -5.00
C GLN A 1026 53.72 -37.82 -4.60
N GLN A 1027 54.12 -36.99 -3.64
CA GLN A 1027 55.47 -37.04 -3.05
C GLN A 1027 55.72 -38.37 -2.32
N ALA A 1028 54.76 -38.84 -1.51
CA ALA A 1028 54.84 -40.16 -0.87
C ALA A 1028 54.95 -41.30 -1.88
N LYS A 1029 54.14 -41.26 -2.94
CA LYS A 1029 54.18 -42.22 -4.04
C LYS A 1029 55.54 -42.27 -4.73
N LEU A 1030 56.14 -41.11 -5.03
CA LEU A 1030 57.46 -41.04 -5.67
C LEU A 1030 58.57 -41.58 -4.76
N HIS A 1031 58.55 -41.25 -3.47
CA HIS A 1031 59.52 -41.80 -2.51
C HIS A 1031 59.40 -43.33 -2.39
N GLN A 1032 58.17 -43.86 -2.36
CA GLN A 1032 57.90 -45.29 -2.32
C GLN A 1032 58.40 -45.99 -3.60
N LEU A 1033 58.08 -45.44 -4.77
CA LEU A 1033 58.52 -45.99 -6.07
C LEU A 1033 60.03 -45.99 -6.22
N ASN A 1034 60.71 -44.96 -5.70
CA ASN A 1034 62.17 -44.84 -5.77
C ASN A 1034 62.89 -45.54 -4.60
N SER A 1035 62.18 -46.27 -3.73
CA SER A 1035 62.72 -46.91 -2.51
C SER A 1035 63.51 -45.94 -1.60
N GLN A 1036 63.10 -44.68 -1.56
CA GLN A 1036 63.74 -43.65 -0.74
C GLN A 1036 63.02 -43.50 0.61
N LEU A 1037 63.79 -43.43 1.71
CA LEU A 1037 63.25 -43.14 3.04
C LEU A 1037 62.45 -41.83 3.03
N HIS A 1038 61.27 -41.84 3.65
CA HIS A 1038 60.44 -40.64 3.76
C HIS A 1038 61.12 -39.57 4.63
N PRO A 1039 61.24 -38.31 4.17
CA PRO A 1039 61.70 -37.23 5.02
C PRO A 1039 60.76 -37.04 6.23
N PRO A 1040 61.25 -36.47 7.36
CA PRO A 1040 60.48 -36.40 8.61
C PRO A 1040 59.10 -35.74 8.48
N THR A 1041 58.96 -34.78 7.56
CA THR A 1041 57.70 -34.10 7.26
C THR A 1041 56.69 -35.01 6.56
N LEU A 1042 57.16 -35.89 5.68
CA LEU A 1042 56.36 -36.86 4.95
C LEU A 1042 56.00 -38.05 5.84
N GLN A 1043 56.92 -38.51 6.69
CA GLN A 1043 56.64 -39.54 7.71
C GLN A 1043 55.52 -39.09 8.66
N LYS A 1044 55.61 -37.87 9.21
CA LYS A 1044 54.54 -37.26 10.03
C LYS A 1044 53.21 -37.19 9.28
N TRP A 1045 53.24 -36.90 7.98
CA TRP A 1045 52.03 -36.87 7.17
C TRP A 1045 51.42 -38.27 7.00
N THR A 1046 52.24 -39.28 6.73
CA THR A 1046 51.83 -40.69 6.61
C THR A 1046 51.23 -41.22 7.92
N ASP A 1047 51.88 -40.99 9.06
CA ASP A 1047 51.37 -41.39 10.39
C ASP A 1047 50.03 -40.72 10.70
N ARG A 1048 49.89 -39.45 10.30
CA ARG A 1048 48.62 -38.73 10.41
C ARG A 1048 47.52 -39.30 9.53
N GLN A 1049 47.85 -39.91 8.38
CA GLN A 1049 46.85 -40.57 7.54
C GLN A 1049 46.41 -41.91 8.16
N ARG A 1050 47.34 -42.67 8.75
CA ARG A 1050 47.02 -43.94 9.44
C ARG A 1050 46.09 -43.71 10.63
N THR A 1051 46.40 -42.73 11.48
CA THR A 1051 45.56 -42.37 12.65
C THR A 1051 44.19 -41.83 12.26
N ARG A 1052 44.07 -41.15 11.11
CA ARG A 1052 42.82 -40.54 10.64
C ARG A 1052 42.08 -41.38 9.61
N TRP A 1053 42.47 -42.65 9.41
CA TRP A 1053 41.99 -43.49 8.32
C TRP A 1053 40.47 -43.48 8.18
N THR A 1054 39.74 -43.62 9.28
CA THR A 1054 38.26 -43.64 9.33
C THR A 1054 37.60 -42.31 8.93
N THR A 1055 38.33 -41.20 8.97
CA THR A 1055 37.85 -39.86 8.59
C THR A 1055 38.30 -39.42 7.20
N LEU A 1056 39.16 -40.20 6.53
CA LEU A 1056 39.58 -39.93 5.15
C LEU A 1056 38.48 -40.29 4.16
N HIS A 1057 38.43 -39.56 3.04
CA HIS A 1057 37.52 -39.88 1.95
C HIS A 1057 37.82 -41.30 1.41
N PRO A 1058 36.83 -42.13 1.02
CA PRO A 1058 37.08 -43.50 0.55
C PRO A 1058 38.13 -43.59 -0.57
N ASN A 1059 38.08 -42.69 -1.53
CA ASN A 1059 39.10 -42.62 -2.60
C ASN A 1059 40.51 -42.20 -2.09
N GLN A 1060 40.62 -41.46 -0.98
CA GLN A 1060 41.92 -41.21 -0.32
C GLN A 1060 42.46 -42.47 0.34
N GLN A 1061 41.61 -43.27 1.00
CA GLN A 1061 42.00 -44.57 1.56
C GLN A 1061 42.51 -45.49 0.45
N GLN A 1062 41.77 -45.59 -0.66
CA GLN A 1062 42.18 -46.38 -1.82
C GLN A 1062 43.51 -45.91 -2.40
N LEU A 1063 43.70 -44.60 -2.60
CA LEU A 1063 44.97 -44.05 -3.06
C LEU A 1063 46.12 -44.38 -2.09
N LEU A 1064 45.94 -44.22 -0.79
CA LEU A 1064 46.96 -44.56 0.21
C LEU A 1064 47.32 -46.05 0.21
N THR A 1065 46.34 -46.94 0.05
CA THR A 1065 46.63 -48.38 -0.08
C THR A 1065 47.47 -48.72 -1.32
N THR A 1066 47.42 -47.90 -2.39
CA THR A 1066 48.25 -48.13 -3.58
C THR A 1066 49.73 -47.80 -3.39
N ILE A 1067 50.11 -47.24 -2.23
CA ILE A 1067 51.50 -46.93 -1.87
C ILE A 1067 51.88 -47.56 -0.52
N ASP A 1068 51.25 -48.69 -0.18
CA ASP A 1068 51.48 -49.49 1.04
C ASP A 1068 51.24 -48.73 2.37
N ILE A 1069 50.43 -47.68 2.35
CA ILE A 1069 49.96 -47.00 3.57
C ILE A 1069 48.62 -47.59 3.96
N HIS A 1070 48.64 -48.45 4.96
CA HIS A 1070 47.46 -49.12 5.52
C HIS A 1070 47.02 -48.48 6.85
N PRO A 1071 45.75 -48.69 7.28
CA PRO A 1071 45.35 -48.34 8.65
C PRO A 1071 46.29 -49.05 9.64
N GLY A 1072 46.73 -48.30 10.65
CA GLY A 1072 47.54 -48.81 11.75
C GLY A 1072 46.73 -49.52 12.80
#